data_AF-A0A8H6KIQ3-F1
#
_entry.id   AF-A0A8H6KIQ3-F1
#
_cell.length_a   1.000
_cell.length_b   1.000
_cell.length_c   1.000
_cell.angle_alpha   90.00
_cell.angle_beta   90.00
_cell.angle_gamma   90.00
#
_symmetry.space_group_name_H-M   'P 1'
#
loop_
_entity.id
_entity.type
_entity.pdbx_description
1 polymer ?
#
loop_
_entity_poly.entity_id
_entity_poly.type
_entity_poly.pdbx_seq_one_letter_code
_entity_poly.pdbx_strand_id
1 'polypeptide(L)'
;VDALRDLDLWLEYVDTREEIPLFERDAKEHSRPTVKEVDWMAVPEYIVQVALHHRFSTLLDLDNQECYKKPFLSCLNTTRRRLCFTFLLTTFQKDLPGTVRADLLLAEMLSFLRDCPLLAVAFSRLDWAIFPAQLEDVLDSHVEDILRAIIISANDVGQMMLEPLKQILSKGRVLSLSTYARLAEIVALAVESPSLALDIMLGGLEQESSRLVPERPTLTRRITHLLNGITINHVEEAAEQYYDRPDLLSLKRLCDTEDGWPVVRADFRLDSSGGTPRTSTHVRLTEASPPSNFSTARLFSMSALIIRSSPGQAEFQCFHPVPAYLEGCSWKLSCGGPFVTTKAMFDATVDLALGFCSASEIAELVLGTEVHLGSKADDGAPALTPKKTLNERQNKGVRKVSDDLRNYTCDAMAGQEVHSSHAALRKATQMIKQARIVFTTCIDAALGVLRRERFDIVIIDEASQQTEPTSLVPLTKGCTKADVCRFSSEVFYDGNLGTGIKASERPIPPSTFPWPLIENSPRPESLGTEARHHRMVFIESAAPEDLGQKSKCNRGQAAVCFKVCELLTEVAPGLPKGRSSAETPKPVIAVLTPYSRQVGLIKQNLSSNNLVEVCTIDSFQGREADVIVFVTVRCNQRCEIGFLSDLRRLNVVLTRARTGVIIIGNRATLSGAPVSEECARTWKKLIDATKDVKVGEAHMATEGVSK
;
A
#
# COMPACT_ATOMS: atom_id res chain seq x y z
N VAL A 1 52.02 -14.96 -19.65
CA VAL A 1 52.09 -13.89 -20.68
C VAL A 1 51.52 -14.44 -21.98
N ASP A 2 52.01 -15.59 -22.45
CA ASP A 2 51.58 -16.20 -23.70
C ASP A 2 50.07 -16.50 -23.73
N ALA A 3 49.49 -17.07 -22.66
CA ALA A 3 48.04 -17.28 -22.58
C ALA A 3 47.16 -16.00 -22.63
N LEU A 4 47.72 -14.82 -22.33
CA LEU A 4 47.01 -13.54 -22.54
C LEU A 4 47.16 -13.08 -24.00
N ARG A 5 48.33 -13.30 -24.59
CA ARG A 5 48.59 -13.03 -26.01
C ARG A 5 47.77 -13.93 -26.93
N ASP A 6 47.54 -15.19 -26.55
CA ASP A 6 46.65 -16.12 -27.26
C ASP A 6 45.18 -15.66 -27.17
N LEU A 7 44.78 -15.04 -26.05
CA LEU A 7 43.44 -14.45 -25.88
C LEU A 7 43.29 -13.17 -26.73
N ASP A 8 44.29 -12.29 -26.75
CA ASP A 8 44.30 -11.09 -27.60
C ASP A 8 44.27 -11.48 -29.09
N LEU A 9 45.06 -12.45 -29.52
CA LEU A 9 45.06 -12.99 -30.89
C LEU A 9 43.72 -13.67 -31.25
N TRP A 10 43.04 -14.28 -30.28
CA TRP A 10 41.69 -14.82 -30.49
C TRP A 10 40.67 -13.69 -30.68
N LEU A 11 40.76 -12.63 -29.88
CA LEU A 11 39.89 -11.45 -29.99
C LEU A 11 40.13 -10.63 -31.27
N GLU A 12 41.36 -10.58 -31.80
CA GLU A 12 41.67 -9.96 -33.11
C GLU A 12 41.04 -10.69 -34.31
N TYR A 13 40.68 -11.97 -34.17
CA TYR A 13 40.07 -12.79 -35.22
C TYR A 13 38.55 -12.98 -35.12
N VAL A 14 37.91 -12.49 -34.04
CA VAL A 14 36.45 -12.40 -33.98
C VAL A 14 36.00 -11.14 -34.73
N ASP A 15 35.26 -11.29 -35.82
CA ASP A 15 34.70 -10.15 -36.55
C ASP A 15 33.66 -9.43 -35.68
N THR A 16 34.07 -8.36 -35.00
CA THR A 16 33.25 -7.60 -34.04
C THR A 16 32.10 -6.82 -34.70
N ARG A 17 31.76 -7.12 -35.96
CA ARG A 17 30.64 -6.55 -36.70
C ARG A 17 29.44 -7.48 -36.82
N GLU A 18 29.59 -8.77 -36.54
CA GLU A 18 28.44 -9.62 -36.27
C GLU A 18 27.93 -9.36 -34.84
N GLU A 19 26.90 -8.52 -34.72
CA GLU A 19 25.99 -8.58 -33.57
C GLU A 19 25.30 -9.96 -33.58
N ILE A 20 25.93 -10.97 -32.98
CA ILE A 20 25.22 -12.19 -32.59
C ILE A 20 24.11 -11.75 -31.63
N PRO A 21 22.81 -11.93 -31.97
CA PRO A 21 21.74 -11.56 -31.06
C PRO A 21 21.80 -12.48 -29.85
N LEU A 22 22.32 -11.95 -28.73
CA LEU A 22 22.51 -12.67 -27.45
C LEU A 22 21.18 -13.08 -26.75
N PHE A 23 20.07 -12.99 -27.47
CA PHE A 23 18.74 -13.47 -27.09
C PHE A 23 18.02 -13.92 -28.37
N GLU A 24 17.21 -14.97 -28.25
CA GLU A 24 16.05 -15.14 -29.13
C GLU A 24 15.13 -13.92 -28.90
N ARG A 25 15.12 -12.96 -29.84
CA ARG A 25 14.16 -11.84 -29.84
C ARG A 25 12.75 -12.33 -30.16
N ASP A 26 12.67 -13.44 -30.90
CA ASP A 26 11.45 -14.12 -31.28
C ASP A 26 11.12 -15.21 -30.26
N ALA A 27 9.85 -15.31 -29.88
CA ALA A 27 9.40 -16.32 -28.94
C ALA A 27 9.47 -17.74 -29.55
N LYS A 28 9.97 -18.71 -28.79
CA LYS A 28 10.03 -20.12 -29.19
C LYS A 28 8.68 -20.62 -29.71
N GLU A 29 8.70 -21.23 -30.89
CA GLU A 29 7.55 -21.98 -31.39
C GLU A 29 7.32 -23.21 -30.50
N HIS A 30 6.09 -23.37 -30.03
CA HIS A 30 5.71 -24.45 -29.14
C HIS A 30 4.27 -24.88 -29.45
N SER A 31 3.91 -26.11 -29.08
CA SER A 31 2.57 -26.67 -29.24
C SER A 31 1.99 -27.10 -27.88
N ARG A 32 0.66 -27.11 -27.76
CA ARG A 32 -0.03 -27.68 -26.60
C ARG A 32 -0.24 -29.18 -26.80
N PRO A 33 0.08 -30.05 -25.82
CA PRO A 33 -0.11 -31.50 -25.96
C PRO A 33 -1.55 -31.87 -26.31
N THR A 34 -1.74 -32.78 -27.26
CA THR A 34 -3.07 -33.26 -27.65
C THR A 34 -3.31 -34.74 -27.31
N VAL A 35 -4.58 -35.08 -27.09
CA VAL A 35 -5.04 -36.46 -26.81
C VAL A 35 -4.64 -37.48 -27.90
N LYS A 36 -4.27 -37.00 -29.09
CA LYS A 36 -3.79 -37.83 -30.21
C LYS A 36 -2.31 -38.24 -30.11
N GLU A 37 -1.52 -37.53 -29.31
CA GLU A 37 -0.09 -37.78 -29.09
C GLU A 37 0.19 -38.80 -27.97
N VAL A 38 -0.85 -39.22 -27.24
CA VAL A 38 -0.75 -40.23 -26.18
C VAL A 38 -0.59 -41.62 -26.79
N ASP A 39 0.41 -42.38 -26.33
CA ASP A 39 0.54 -43.80 -26.65
C ASP A 39 -0.48 -44.62 -25.86
N TRP A 40 -1.64 -44.87 -26.46
CA TRP A 40 -2.73 -45.64 -25.86
C TRP A 40 -2.41 -47.13 -25.67
N MET A 41 -1.33 -47.66 -26.25
CA MET A 41 -0.92 -49.07 -26.05
C MET A 41 -0.14 -49.27 -24.74
N ALA A 42 0.55 -48.23 -24.26
CA ALA A 42 1.23 -48.22 -22.96
C ALA A 42 0.29 -47.86 -21.78
N VAL A 43 -0.97 -47.52 -22.06
CA VAL A 43 -1.94 -47.01 -21.08
C VAL A 43 -2.88 -48.14 -20.62
N PRO A 44 -3.12 -48.32 -19.30
CA PRO A 44 -4.02 -49.34 -18.78
C PRO A 44 -5.44 -49.31 -19.40
N GLU A 45 -6.02 -50.49 -19.62
CA GLU A 45 -7.29 -50.62 -20.35
C GLU A 45 -8.44 -49.82 -19.73
N TYR A 46 -8.53 -49.71 -18.41
CA TYR A 46 -9.57 -48.90 -17.75
C TYR A 46 -9.48 -47.40 -18.15
N ILE A 47 -8.27 -46.87 -18.32
CA ILE A 47 -8.07 -45.48 -18.81
C ILE A 47 -8.51 -45.38 -20.28
N VAL A 48 -8.25 -46.39 -21.11
CA VAL A 48 -8.76 -46.45 -22.51
C VAL A 48 -10.29 -46.46 -22.55
N GLN A 49 -10.93 -47.28 -21.70
CA GLN A 49 -12.40 -47.38 -21.59
C GLN A 49 -13.05 -46.04 -21.22
N VAL A 50 -12.44 -45.25 -20.33
CA VAL A 50 -12.98 -43.94 -19.95
C VAL A 50 -12.60 -42.84 -20.94
N ALA A 51 -11.34 -42.76 -21.35
CA ALA A 51 -10.81 -41.65 -22.13
C ALA A 51 -11.19 -41.70 -23.62
N LEU A 52 -11.27 -42.90 -24.21
CA LEU A 52 -11.67 -43.10 -25.62
C LEU A 52 -13.11 -43.63 -25.76
N HIS A 53 -13.55 -44.56 -24.90
CA HIS A 53 -14.87 -45.20 -25.02
C HIS A 53 -15.96 -44.60 -24.12
N HIS A 54 -15.67 -43.52 -23.37
CA HIS A 54 -16.64 -42.77 -22.57
C HIS A 54 -17.35 -43.56 -21.44
N ARG A 55 -16.80 -44.71 -21.02
CA ARG A 55 -17.40 -45.57 -19.98
C ARG A 55 -17.00 -45.13 -18.57
N PHE A 56 -17.47 -43.95 -18.14
CA PHE A 56 -17.16 -43.38 -16.81
C PHE A 56 -17.53 -44.28 -15.63
N SER A 57 -18.45 -45.24 -15.79
CA SER A 57 -18.81 -46.21 -14.75
C SER A 57 -17.63 -47.07 -14.29
N THR A 58 -16.67 -47.37 -15.16
CA THR A 58 -15.48 -48.19 -14.83
C THR A 58 -14.55 -47.55 -13.79
N LEU A 59 -14.76 -46.28 -13.42
CA LEU A 59 -14.05 -45.63 -12.31
C LEU A 59 -14.61 -46.03 -10.93
N LEU A 60 -15.84 -46.51 -10.87
CA LEU A 60 -16.49 -46.98 -9.63
C LEU A 60 -15.99 -48.38 -9.24
N ASP A 61 -15.51 -49.14 -10.22
CA ASP A 61 -15.03 -50.52 -10.09
C ASP A 61 -13.51 -50.59 -9.75
N LEU A 62 -12.91 -49.51 -9.22
CA LEU A 62 -11.48 -49.42 -8.93
C LEU A 62 -11.19 -49.50 -7.43
N ASP A 63 -10.44 -50.53 -7.01
CA ASP A 63 -10.24 -50.81 -5.58
C ASP A 63 -9.03 -50.09 -4.94
N ASN A 64 -8.15 -49.49 -5.76
CA ASN A 64 -6.81 -49.04 -5.34
C ASN A 64 -6.59 -47.53 -5.56
N GLN A 65 -6.09 -46.85 -4.52
CA GLN A 65 -5.70 -45.43 -4.54
C GLN A 65 -4.70 -45.08 -5.67
N GLU A 66 -3.82 -46.00 -6.07
CA GLU A 66 -2.92 -45.76 -7.20
C GLU A 66 -3.65 -45.66 -8.55
N CYS A 67 -4.76 -46.38 -8.73
CA CYS A 67 -5.53 -46.36 -9.98
C CYS A 67 -6.26 -45.02 -10.19
N TYR A 68 -6.54 -44.30 -9.11
CA TYR A 68 -7.23 -43.01 -9.09
C TYR A 68 -6.35 -41.79 -9.37
N LYS A 69 -5.01 -41.95 -9.33
CA LYS A 69 -4.04 -40.86 -9.48
C LYS A 69 -4.27 -40.00 -10.75
N LYS A 70 -3.71 -38.79 -10.69
CA LYS A 70 -3.63 -37.79 -11.78
C LYS A 70 -3.50 -38.27 -13.24
N PRO A 71 -2.77 -39.36 -13.61
CA PRO A 71 -2.63 -39.76 -15.02
C PRO A 71 -3.96 -39.87 -15.78
N PHE A 72 -5.00 -40.46 -15.19
CA PHE A 72 -6.29 -40.62 -15.85
C PHE A 72 -6.91 -39.28 -16.31
N LEU A 73 -7.07 -38.33 -15.38
CA LEU A 73 -7.67 -37.03 -15.68
C LEU A 73 -6.77 -36.17 -16.58
N SER A 74 -5.45 -36.36 -16.53
CA SER A 74 -4.51 -35.70 -17.44
C SER A 74 -4.76 -36.07 -18.91
N CYS A 75 -5.07 -37.36 -19.20
CA CYS A 75 -5.36 -37.87 -20.55
C CYS A 75 -6.70 -37.39 -21.14
N LEU A 76 -7.61 -36.84 -20.33
CA LEU A 76 -8.87 -36.27 -20.79
C LEU A 76 -8.68 -34.83 -21.30
N ASN A 77 -9.37 -34.46 -22.39
CA ASN A 77 -9.52 -33.05 -22.77
C ASN A 77 -10.49 -32.30 -21.83
N THR A 78 -10.48 -30.97 -21.84
CA THR A 78 -11.26 -30.12 -20.93
C THR A 78 -12.75 -30.47 -20.89
N THR A 79 -13.37 -30.72 -22.05
CA THR A 79 -14.79 -31.11 -22.14
C THR A 79 -15.05 -32.47 -21.50
N ARG A 80 -14.17 -33.46 -21.74
CA ARG A 80 -14.25 -34.80 -21.14
C ARG A 80 -14.02 -34.77 -19.63
N ARG A 81 -13.09 -33.95 -19.13
CA ARG A 81 -12.88 -33.74 -17.67
C ARG A 81 -14.16 -33.25 -17.01
N ARG A 82 -14.81 -32.23 -17.59
CA ARG A 82 -16.08 -31.68 -17.07
C ARG A 82 -17.21 -32.72 -17.07
N LEU A 83 -17.36 -33.51 -18.14
CA LEU A 83 -18.34 -34.58 -18.20
C LEU A 83 -18.08 -35.68 -17.16
N CYS A 84 -16.81 -36.08 -16.99
CA CYS A 84 -16.40 -37.05 -15.98
C CYS A 84 -16.73 -36.57 -14.56
N PHE A 85 -16.34 -35.33 -14.21
CA PHE A 85 -16.66 -34.73 -12.90
C PHE A 85 -18.17 -34.68 -12.67
N THR A 86 -18.95 -34.23 -13.66
CA THR A 86 -20.41 -34.17 -13.56
C THR A 86 -21.02 -35.56 -13.34
N PHE A 87 -20.54 -36.59 -14.06
CA PHE A 87 -21.02 -37.96 -13.91
C PHE A 87 -20.74 -38.53 -12.51
N LEU A 88 -19.49 -38.43 -12.04
CA LEU A 88 -19.08 -38.96 -10.73
C LEU A 88 -19.85 -38.29 -9.60
N LEU A 89 -19.89 -36.95 -9.61
CA LEU A 89 -20.60 -36.18 -8.58
C LEU A 89 -22.12 -36.44 -8.57
N THR A 90 -22.75 -36.63 -9.73
CA THR A 90 -24.17 -37.03 -9.81
C THR A 90 -24.40 -38.47 -9.34
N THR A 91 -23.36 -39.31 -9.38
CA THR A 91 -23.42 -40.69 -8.88
C THR A 91 -23.28 -40.73 -7.36
N PHE A 92 -22.46 -39.85 -6.77
CA PHE A 92 -22.31 -39.74 -5.31
C PHE A 92 -23.58 -39.27 -4.58
N GLN A 93 -24.54 -38.64 -5.28
CA GLN A 93 -25.86 -38.30 -4.75
C GLN A 93 -26.88 -39.47 -4.80
N LYS A 94 -26.45 -40.67 -5.17
CA LYS A 94 -27.29 -41.88 -5.26
C LYS A 94 -26.72 -42.97 -4.36
N ASP A 95 -27.53 -43.98 -4.04
CA ASP A 95 -27.06 -45.17 -3.33
C ASP A 95 -25.91 -45.83 -4.11
N LEU A 96 -24.71 -45.74 -3.53
CA LEU A 96 -23.48 -46.33 -4.05
C LEU A 96 -23.40 -47.81 -3.66
N PRO A 97 -22.89 -48.69 -4.55
CA PRO A 97 -22.53 -50.05 -4.17
C PRO A 97 -21.48 -50.03 -3.05
N GLY A 98 -21.64 -50.89 -2.03
CA GLY A 98 -20.77 -50.92 -0.85
C GLY A 98 -19.30 -51.31 -1.09
N THR A 99 -18.91 -51.57 -2.34
CA THR A 99 -17.52 -51.79 -2.77
C THR A 99 -16.80 -50.49 -3.15
N VAL A 100 -17.51 -49.40 -3.45
CA VAL A 100 -16.91 -48.17 -4.00
C VAL A 100 -16.28 -47.32 -2.89
N ARG A 101 -14.97 -47.08 -2.98
CA ARG A 101 -14.23 -46.10 -2.14
C ARG A 101 -14.47 -44.67 -2.62
N ALA A 102 -15.72 -44.23 -2.54
CA ALA A 102 -16.16 -42.90 -2.97
C ALA A 102 -15.47 -41.76 -2.20
N ASP A 103 -15.04 -42.02 -0.97
CA ASP A 103 -14.24 -41.12 -0.14
C ASP A 103 -12.88 -40.79 -0.79
N LEU A 104 -12.15 -41.83 -1.24
CA LEU A 104 -10.86 -41.68 -1.89
C LEU A 104 -10.99 -41.03 -3.27
N LEU A 105 -11.99 -41.43 -4.05
CA LEU A 105 -12.23 -40.86 -5.38
C LEU A 105 -12.62 -39.37 -5.28
N LEU A 106 -13.47 -38.99 -4.32
CA LEU A 106 -13.85 -37.60 -4.10
C LEU A 106 -12.64 -36.75 -3.64
N ALA A 107 -11.83 -37.26 -2.71
CA ALA A 107 -10.60 -36.59 -2.28
C ALA A 107 -9.62 -36.35 -3.45
N GLU A 108 -9.45 -37.32 -4.34
CA GLU A 108 -8.55 -37.16 -5.50
C GLU A 108 -9.15 -36.24 -6.59
N MET A 109 -10.48 -36.20 -6.74
CA MET A 109 -11.16 -35.18 -7.56
C MET A 109 -10.95 -33.76 -7.03
N LEU A 110 -10.94 -33.58 -5.71
CA LEU A 110 -10.66 -32.30 -5.04
C LEU A 110 -9.17 -31.92 -5.18
N SER A 111 -8.25 -32.87 -4.97
CA SER A 111 -6.81 -32.74 -5.25
C SER A 111 -6.52 -32.26 -6.68
N PHE A 112 -7.24 -32.80 -7.68
CA PHE A 112 -7.10 -32.42 -9.09
C PHE A 112 -7.56 -30.99 -9.41
N LEU A 113 -8.32 -30.31 -8.54
CA LEU A 113 -8.64 -28.89 -8.72
C LEU A 113 -7.40 -28.00 -8.75
N ARG A 114 -6.28 -28.45 -8.17
CA ARG A 114 -4.97 -27.76 -8.25
C ARG A 114 -4.37 -27.79 -9.66
N ASP A 115 -4.69 -28.79 -10.47
CA ASP A 115 -4.27 -28.89 -11.87
C ASP A 115 -5.30 -28.31 -12.85
N CYS A 116 -6.59 -28.33 -12.49
CA CYS A 116 -7.68 -27.82 -13.34
C CYS A 116 -8.78 -27.09 -12.53
N PRO A 117 -8.51 -25.85 -12.06
CA PRO A 117 -9.40 -25.09 -11.17
C PRO A 117 -10.82 -24.87 -11.69
N LEU A 118 -10.97 -24.74 -13.01
CA LEU A 118 -12.26 -24.51 -13.69
C LEU A 118 -13.31 -25.60 -13.40
N LEU A 119 -12.87 -26.80 -13.00
CA LEU A 119 -13.77 -27.91 -12.63
C LEU A 119 -14.48 -27.70 -11.29
N ALA A 120 -14.02 -26.76 -10.44
CA ALA A 120 -14.67 -26.44 -9.17
C ALA A 120 -16.13 -25.97 -9.35
N VAL A 121 -16.45 -25.36 -10.49
CA VAL A 121 -17.83 -24.98 -10.88
C VAL A 121 -18.79 -26.18 -10.98
N ALA A 122 -18.27 -27.41 -11.14
CA ALA A 122 -19.11 -28.61 -11.09
C ALA A 122 -19.71 -28.86 -9.69
N PHE A 123 -18.98 -28.51 -8.63
CA PHE A 123 -19.40 -28.72 -7.24
C PHE A 123 -20.53 -27.78 -6.81
N SER A 124 -20.65 -26.60 -7.44
CA SER A 124 -21.66 -25.60 -7.09
C SER A 124 -23.09 -26.05 -7.44
N ARG A 125 -23.23 -26.89 -8.47
CA ARG A 125 -24.51 -27.32 -9.05
C ARG A 125 -25.23 -28.43 -8.27
N LEU A 126 -24.59 -28.95 -7.22
CA LEU A 126 -25.04 -30.13 -6.50
C LEU A 126 -25.57 -29.73 -5.13
N ASP A 127 -26.62 -30.41 -4.67
CA ASP A 127 -27.03 -30.32 -3.28
C ASP A 127 -26.15 -31.26 -2.43
N TRP A 128 -25.44 -30.67 -1.46
CA TRP A 128 -24.53 -31.39 -0.57
C TRP A 128 -25.30 -32.14 0.53
N ALA A 129 -26.52 -31.71 0.88
CA ALA A 129 -27.36 -32.36 1.88
C ALA A 129 -27.88 -33.75 1.44
N ILE A 130 -27.70 -34.10 0.17
CA ILE A 130 -28.07 -35.41 -0.41
C ILE A 130 -26.88 -36.40 -0.35
N PHE A 131 -25.66 -35.94 -0.07
CA PHE A 131 -24.50 -36.81 0.02
C PHE A 131 -24.55 -37.68 1.29
N PRO A 132 -24.03 -38.93 1.24
CA PRO A 132 -23.72 -39.69 2.44
C PRO A 132 -22.79 -38.89 3.37
N ALA A 133 -23.04 -38.91 4.68
CA ALA A 133 -22.30 -38.09 5.66
C ALA A 133 -20.76 -38.20 5.55
N GLN A 134 -20.25 -39.41 5.24
CA GLN A 134 -18.81 -39.66 5.02
C GLN A 134 -18.22 -38.84 3.86
N LEU A 135 -19.01 -38.49 2.84
CA LEU A 135 -18.58 -37.65 1.71
C LEU A 135 -18.81 -36.17 1.98
N GLU A 136 -19.82 -35.83 2.79
CA GLU A 136 -20.07 -34.45 3.23
C GLU A 136 -18.89 -33.93 4.08
N ASP A 137 -18.37 -34.74 5.00
CA ASP A 137 -17.19 -34.40 5.82
C ASP A 137 -15.92 -34.20 4.96
N VAL A 138 -15.79 -34.94 3.85
CA VAL A 138 -14.69 -34.76 2.87
C VAL A 138 -14.87 -33.44 2.09
N LEU A 139 -16.09 -33.08 1.71
CA LEU A 139 -16.38 -31.80 1.05
C LEU A 139 -16.11 -30.62 1.98
N ASP A 140 -16.63 -30.65 3.22
CA ASP A 140 -16.42 -29.62 4.24
C ASP A 140 -14.93 -29.37 4.49
N SER A 141 -14.13 -30.45 4.58
CA SER A 141 -12.68 -30.38 4.78
C SER A 141 -11.92 -29.71 3.62
N HIS A 142 -12.51 -29.63 2.42
CA HIS A 142 -11.89 -29.08 1.21
C HIS A 142 -12.64 -27.87 0.63
N VAL A 143 -13.58 -27.27 1.37
CA VAL A 143 -14.31 -26.05 0.95
C VAL A 143 -13.33 -24.96 0.49
N GLU A 144 -12.22 -24.78 1.22
CA GLU A 144 -11.20 -23.80 0.88
C GLU A 144 -10.51 -24.08 -0.47
N ASP A 145 -10.18 -25.34 -0.79
CA ASP A 145 -9.61 -25.71 -2.10
C ASP A 145 -10.61 -25.44 -3.25
N ILE A 146 -11.91 -25.71 -3.03
CA ILE A 146 -12.97 -25.43 -4.04
C ILE A 146 -13.11 -23.92 -4.26
N LEU A 147 -13.18 -23.12 -3.18
CA LEU A 147 -13.29 -21.66 -3.26
C LEU A 147 -12.06 -21.04 -3.92
N ARG A 148 -10.86 -21.47 -3.51
CA ARG A 148 -9.58 -21.10 -4.13
C ARG A 148 -9.59 -21.40 -5.63
N ALA A 149 -10.05 -22.58 -6.04
CA ALA A 149 -10.12 -22.96 -7.44
C ALA A 149 -11.12 -22.11 -8.26
N ILE A 150 -12.25 -21.70 -7.68
CA ILE A 150 -13.19 -20.77 -8.31
C ILE A 150 -12.55 -19.37 -8.47
N ILE A 151 -11.86 -18.87 -7.45
CA ILE A 151 -11.20 -17.55 -7.48
C ILE A 151 -10.04 -17.53 -8.49
N ILE A 152 -9.21 -18.56 -8.55
CA ILE A 152 -8.12 -18.68 -9.55
C ILE A 152 -8.67 -18.68 -10.99
N SER A 153 -9.87 -19.24 -11.18
CA SER A 153 -10.56 -19.29 -12.48
C SER A 153 -11.22 -17.96 -12.86
N ALA A 154 -11.20 -16.94 -12.00
CA ALA A 154 -11.99 -15.72 -12.14
C ALA A 154 -11.72 -14.98 -13.47
N ASN A 155 -10.45 -14.83 -13.85
CA ASN A 155 -10.06 -14.06 -15.03
C ASN A 155 -10.44 -14.71 -16.37
N ASP A 156 -10.75 -16.01 -16.37
CA ASP A 156 -11.20 -16.76 -17.56
C ASP A 156 -12.73 -16.86 -17.64
N VAL A 157 -13.40 -16.91 -16.49
CA VAL A 157 -14.87 -17.06 -16.44
C VAL A 157 -15.59 -15.71 -16.52
N GLY A 158 -15.00 -14.63 -15.99
CA GLY A 158 -15.71 -13.37 -15.78
C GLY A 158 -16.90 -13.54 -14.83
N GLN A 159 -17.73 -12.50 -14.65
CA GLN A 159 -18.76 -12.39 -13.59
C GLN A 159 -19.69 -13.62 -13.40
N MET A 160 -19.78 -14.51 -14.40
CA MET A 160 -20.42 -15.82 -14.29
C MET A 160 -19.88 -16.74 -13.18
N MET A 161 -18.69 -16.48 -12.58
CA MET A 161 -18.20 -17.26 -11.43
C MET A 161 -18.87 -16.90 -10.11
N LEU A 162 -19.51 -15.72 -10.00
CA LEU A 162 -20.03 -15.21 -8.73
C LEU A 162 -21.14 -16.10 -8.16
N GLU A 163 -22.00 -16.63 -9.03
CA GLU A 163 -23.08 -17.54 -8.63
C GLU A 163 -22.54 -18.91 -8.15
N PRO A 164 -21.62 -19.60 -8.86
CA PRO A 164 -20.89 -20.73 -8.32
C PRO A 164 -20.18 -20.47 -6.99
N LEU A 165 -19.55 -19.30 -6.83
CA LEU A 165 -18.87 -18.92 -5.59
C LEU A 165 -19.85 -18.87 -4.41
N LYS A 166 -20.96 -18.14 -4.56
CA LYS A 166 -22.06 -18.05 -3.57
C LYS A 166 -22.61 -19.41 -3.20
N GLN A 167 -22.85 -20.27 -4.19
CA GLN A 167 -23.39 -21.62 -4.00
C GLN A 167 -22.46 -22.57 -3.23
N ILE A 168 -21.15 -22.35 -3.23
CA ILE A 168 -20.21 -23.10 -2.37
C ILE A 168 -20.14 -22.48 -0.99
N LEU A 169 -20.04 -21.15 -0.92
CA LEU A 169 -19.99 -20.38 0.33
C LEU A 169 -21.22 -20.66 1.22
N SER A 170 -22.43 -20.74 0.65
CA SER A 170 -23.66 -21.04 1.39
C SER A 170 -23.81 -22.49 1.86
N LYS A 171 -22.96 -23.42 1.37
CA LYS A 171 -23.03 -24.86 1.69
C LYS A 171 -21.98 -25.33 2.68
N GLY A 172 -20.73 -24.91 2.51
CA GLY A 172 -19.64 -25.32 3.40
C GLY A 172 -19.94 -24.90 4.83
N ARG A 173 -19.91 -25.82 5.81
CA ARG A 173 -20.46 -25.57 7.15
C ARG A 173 -19.70 -24.50 7.93
N VAL A 174 -18.36 -24.48 7.80
CA VAL A 174 -17.47 -23.57 8.55
C VAL A 174 -16.62 -22.74 7.58
N LEU A 175 -16.70 -21.41 7.72
CA LEU A 175 -15.75 -20.47 7.11
C LEU A 175 -14.98 -19.79 8.24
N SER A 176 -13.68 -20.08 8.37
CA SER A 176 -12.84 -19.46 9.40
C SER A 176 -12.37 -18.07 8.95
N LEU A 177 -12.09 -17.17 9.90
CA LEU A 177 -11.50 -15.87 9.57
C LEU A 177 -10.14 -16.00 8.86
N SER A 178 -9.32 -16.99 9.24
CA SER A 178 -8.06 -17.30 8.55
C SER A 178 -8.29 -17.76 7.11
N THR A 179 -9.31 -18.58 6.86
CA THR A 179 -9.71 -18.98 5.50
C THR A 179 -10.17 -17.75 4.71
N TYR A 180 -10.99 -16.88 5.29
CA TYR A 180 -11.42 -15.63 4.64
C TYR A 180 -10.22 -14.76 4.24
N ALA A 181 -9.27 -14.55 5.16
CA ALA A 181 -8.07 -13.76 4.89
C ALA A 181 -7.16 -14.41 3.83
N ARG A 182 -7.01 -15.74 3.82
CA ARG A 182 -6.29 -16.45 2.75
C ARG A 182 -6.98 -16.32 1.40
N LEU A 183 -8.31 -16.42 1.34
CA LEU A 183 -9.08 -16.21 0.10
C LEU A 183 -8.96 -14.75 -0.38
N ALA A 184 -8.99 -13.77 0.53
CA ALA A 184 -8.76 -12.36 0.23
C ALA A 184 -7.34 -12.10 -0.33
N GLU A 185 -6.32 -12.70 0.27
CA GLU A 185 -4.93 -12.65 -0.22
C GLU A 185 -4.79 -13.28 -1.62
N ILE A 186 -5.50 -14.39 -1.88
CA ILE A 186 -5.57 -15.01 -3.20
C ILE A 186 -6.30 -14.10 -4.21
N VAL A 187 -7.36 -13.40 -3.82
CA VAL A 187 -8.01 -12.40 -4.70
C VAL A 187 -7.03 -11.28 -5.04
N ALA A 188 -6.29 -10.75 -4.06
CA ALA A 188 -5.32 -9.69 -4.27
C ALA A 188 -4.21 -10.06 -5.29
N LEU A 189 -3.80 -11.33 -5.31
CA LEU A 189 -2.72 -11.81 -6.16
C LEU A 189 -3.19 -12.42 -7.49
N ALA A 190 -4.33 -13.11 -7.50
CA ALA A 190 -4.80 -13.86 -8.67
C ALA A 190 -5.84 -13.11 -9.52
N VAL A 191 -6.61 -12.15 -8.99
CA VAL A 191 -7.68 -11.47 -9.75
C VAL A 191 -7.14 -10.20 -10.39
N GLU A 192 -7.28 -10.10 -11.72
CA GLU A 192 -6.64 -9.03 -12.49
C GLU A 192 -7.45 -7.73 -12.59
N SER A 193 -8.78 -7.79 -12.41
CA SER A 193 -9.67 -6.64 -12.59
C SER A 193 -10.21 -6.14 -11.25
N PRO A 194 -10.06 -4.84 -10.91
CA PRO A 194 -10.64 -4.26 -9.70
C PRO A 194 -12.15 -4.47 -9.58
N SER A 195 -12.90 -4.34 -10.68
CA SER A 195 -14.35 -4.60 -10.70
C SER A 195 -14.69 -6.05 -10.34
N LEU A 196 -13.84 -6.99 -10.75
CA LEU A 196 -14.06 -8.40 -10.49
C LEU A 196 -13.63 -8.80 -9.08
N ALA A 197 -12.58 -8.17 -8.55
CA ALA A 197 -12.21 -8.28 -7.15
C ALA A 197 -13.34 -7.73 -6.25
N LEU A 198 -13.94 -6.58 -6.60
CA LEU A 198 -15.12 -6.03 -5.92
C LEU A 198 -16.31 -7.00 -5.94
N ASP A 199 -16.63 -7.59 -7.11
CA ASP A 199 -17.70 -8.59 -7.23
C ASP A 199 -17.45 -9.83 -6.36
N ILE A 200 -16.21 -10.32 -6.29
CA ILE A 200 -15.84 -11.49 -5.47
C ILE A 200 -15.85 -11.16 -3.97
N MET A 201 -15.24 -10.04 -3.56
CA MET A 201 -15.09 -9.66 -2.16
C MET A 201 -16.40 -9.21 -1.54
N LEU A 202 -17.09 -8.23 -2.16
CA LEU A 202 -18.33 -7.65 -1.63
C LEU A 202 -19.55 -8.47 -2.04
N GLY A 203 -19.58 -8.89 -3.31
CA GLY A 203 -20.69 -9.65 -3.88
C GLY A 203 -20.69 -11.13 -3.49
N GLY A 204 -19.55 -11.70 -3.10
CA GLY A 204 -19.41 -13.10 -2.69
C GLY A 204 -19.06 -13.26 -1.22
N LEU A 205 -17.79 -13.06 -0.87
CA LEU A 205 -17.23 -13.39 0.44
C LEU A 205 -17.89 -12.62 1.59
N GLU A 206 -18.12 -11.31 1.44
CA GLU A 206 -18.74 -10.48 2.49
C GLU A 206 -20.19 -10.91 2.82
N GLN A 207 -20.91 -11.53 1.89
CA GLN A 207 -22.30 -11.97 2.13
C GLN A 207 -22.39 -13.03 3.24
N GLU A 208 -21.39 -13.91 3.34
CA GLU A 208 -21.28 -14.93 4.39
C GLU A 208 -20.42 -14.46 5.59
N SER A 209 -19.98 -13.20 5.63
CA SER A 209 -19.07 -12.70 6.68
C SER A 209 -19.63 -12.91 8.09
N SER A 210 -20.95 -12.79 8.28
CA SER A 210 -21.65 -12.98 9.56
C SER A 210 -21.37 -14.33 10.25
N ARG A 211 -20.90 -15.33 9.49
CA ARG A 211 -20.60 -16.69 9.96
C ARG A 211 -19.17 -16.86 10.49
N LEU A 212 -18.28 -15.89 10.26
CA LEU A 212 -16.85 -15.99 10.61
C LEU A 212 -16.62 -15.96 12.13
N VAL A 213 -17.24 -15.01 12.84
CA VAL A 213 -17.26 -14.95 14.31
C VAL A 213 -18.69 -14.60 14.77
N PRO A 214 -19.62 -15.56 14.81
CA PRO A 214 -21.04 -15.31 15.05
C PRO A 214 -21.33 -14.62 16.39
N GLU A 215 -20.50 -14.88 17.41
CA GLU A 215 -20.58 -14.26 18.73
C GLU A 215 -20.25 -12.75 18.72
N ARG A 216 -19.60 -12.25 17.66
CA ARG A 216 -19.09 -10.87 17.57
C ARG A 216 -19.32 -10.26 16.18
N PRO A 217 -20.57 -9.88 15.83
CA PRO A 217 -20.91 -9.39 14.49
C PRO A 217 -20.26 -8.05 14.14
N THR A 218 -20.09 -7.13 15.10
CA THR A 218 -19.41 -5.83 14.88
C THR A 218 -17.93 -6.02 14.53
N LEU A 219 -17.24 -6.87 15.31
CA LEU A 219 -15.84 -7.25 15.10
C LEU A 219 -15.66 -7.88 13.71
N THR A 220 -16.48 -8.88 13.41
CA THR A 220 -16.55 -9.56 12.11
C THR A 220 -16.63 -8.57 10.96
N ARG A 221 -17.63 -7.66 11.00
CA ARG A 221 -17.85 -6.66 9.95
C ARG A 221 -16.69 -5.68 9.80
N ARG A 222 -16.05 -5.27 10.91
CA ARG A 222 -14.90 -4.35 10.86
C ARG A 222 -13.68 -5.03 10.23
N ILE A 223 -13.41 -6.27 10.60
CA ILE A 223 -12.29 -7.04 10.04
C ILE A 223 -12.50 -7.32 8.55
N THR A 224 -13.68 -7.81 8.13
CA THR A 224 -13.92 -8.07 6.71
C THR A 224 -13.84 -6.80 5.87
N HIS A 225 -14.36 -5.67 6.36
CA HIS A 225 -14.18 -4.38 5.70
C HIS A 225 -12.70 -3.99 5.51
N LEU A 226 -11.86 -4.21 6.54
CA LEU A 226 -10.41 -3.96 6.44
C LEU A 226 -9.74 -4.89 5.42
N LEU A 227 -10.01 -6.20 5.48
CA LEU A 227 -9.48 -7.20 4.54
C LEU A 227 -9.92 -6.91 3.10
N ASN A 228 -11.18 -6.52 2.89
CA ASN A 228 -11.72 -6.13 1.59
C ASN A 228 -11.00 -4.88 1.06
N GLY A 229 -10.85 -3.84 1.89
CA GLY A 229 -10.10 -2.63 1.52
C GLY A 229 -8.64 -2.89 1.16
N ILE A 230 -7.93 -3.71 1.93
CA ILE A 230 -6.55 -4.14 1.64
C ILE A 230 -6.49 -4.87 0.28
N THR A 231 -7.44 -5.77 0.03
CA THR A 231 -7.54 -6.55 -1.22
C THR A 231 -7.74 -5.65 -2.42
N ILE A 232 -8.78 -4.81 -2.38
CA ILE A 232 -9.18 -3.96 -3.52
C ILE A 232 -8.08 -2.95 -3.85
N ASN A 233 -7.53 -2.26 -2.83
CA ASN A 233 -6.43 -1.31 -3.01
C ASN A 233 -5.23 -1.96 -3.71
N HIS A 234 -4.87 -3.19 -3.36
CA HIS A 234 -3.74 -3.88 -3.99
C HIS A 234 -4.04 -4.31 -5.43
N VAL A 235 -5.27 -4.73 -5.74
CA VAL A 235 -5.67 -5.05 -7.13
C VAL A 235 -5.67 -3.79 -8.00
N GLU A 236 -6.16 -2.66 -7.47
CA GLU A 236 -6.09 -1.35 -8.14
C GLU A 236 -4.65 -0.89 -8.35
N GLU A 237 -3.81 -0.92 -7.30
CA GLU A 237 -2.40 -0.54 -7.36
C GLU A 237 -1.63 -1.40 -8.38
N ALA A 238 -1.83 -2.72 -8.35
CA ALA A 238 -1.20 -3.62 -9.31
C ALA A 238 -1.66 -3.32 -10.75
N ALA A 239 -2.96 -3.11 -10.98
CA ALA A 239 -3.52 -2.79 -12.29
C ALA A 239 -2.98 -1.48 -12.88
N GLU A 240 -2.67 -0.48 -12.04
CA GLU A 240 -2.04 0.77 -12.48
C GLU A 240 -0.52 0.68 -12.65
N GLN A 241 0.17 -0.18 -11.88
CA GLN A 241 1.63 -0.26 -11.87
C GLN A 241 2.25 -1.24 -12.87
N TYR A 242 1.48 -2.14 -13.47
CA TYR A 242 2.02 -3.17 -14.36
C TYR A 242 2.83 -2.59 -15.53
N TYR A 243 4.14 -2.88 -15.54
CA TYR A 243 5.02 -2.67 -16.68
C TYR A 243 5.63 -3.99 -17.14
N ASP A 244 5.68 -4.18 -18.47
CA ASP A 244 6.32 -5.33 -19.09
C ASP A 244 7.84 -5.15 -19.12
N ARG A 245 8.58 -6.21 -18.80
CA ARG A 245 10.01 -6.30 -19.06
C ARG A 245 10.26 -6.73 -20.51
N PRO A 246 11.33 -6.23 -21.15
CA PRO A 246 11.71 -6.63 -22.50
C PRO A 246 12.29 -8.05 -22.57
N ASP A 247 12.69 -8.63 -21.44
CA ASP A 247 13.35 -9.93 -21.36
C ASP A 247 12.34 -11.07 -21.58
N LEU A 248 12.63 -11.99 -22.52
CA LEU A 248 11.94 -13.27 -22.62
C LEU A 248 12.58 -14.30 -21.67
N LEU A 249 11.76 -14.91 -20.82
CA LEU A 249 12.18 -15.88 -19.82
C LEU A 249 11.95 -17.31 -20.30
N SER A 250 12.92 -18.19 -20.03
CA SER A 250 12.69 -19.64 -19.99
C SER A 250 12.44 -20.04 -18.54
N LEU A 251 11.32 -20.71 -18.28
CA LEU A 251 10.89 -21.12 -16.94
C LEU A 251 11.16 -22.61 -16.73
N LYS A 252 11.55 -22.99 -15.51
CA LYS A 252 11.69 -24.40 -15.07
C LYS A 252 10.82 -24.66 -13.85
N ARG A 253 10.16 -25.82 -13.78
CA ARG A 253 9.38 -26.18 -12.58
C ARG A 253 10.31 -26.68 -11.47
N LEU A 254 10.07 -26.24 -10.24
CA LEU A 254 10.73 -26.74 -9.04
C LEU A 254 9.76 -27.66 -8.28
N CYS A 255 9.64 -27.48 -6.96
CA CYS A 255 8.64 -28.13 -6.12
C CYS A 255 7.40 -27.25 -5.95
N ASP A 256 6.38 -27.79 -5.30
CA ASP A 256 5.25 -26.99 -4.80
C ASP A 256 5.57 -26.49 -3.37
N THR A 257 4.92 -25.42 -2.91
CA THR A 257 5.03 -24.92 -1.52
C THR A 257 4.26 -25.80 -0.53
N GLU A 258 4.42 -25.55 0.77
CA GLU A 258 3.64 -26.22 1.83
C GLU A 258 2.12 -26.06 1.62
N ASP A 259 1.67 -24.88 1.16
CA ASP A 259 0.27 -24.59 0.78
C ASP A 259 -0.13 -25.14 -0.61
N GLY A 260 0.72 -25.95 -1.24
CA GLY A 260 0.48 -26.58 -2.54
C GLY A 260 0.46 -25.63 -3.73
N TRP A 261 1.15 -24.48 -3.67
CA TRP A 261 1.34 -23.60 -4.84
C TRP A 261 2.57 -24.03 -5.64
N PRO A 262 2.50 -24.19 -6.97
CA PRO A 262 3.67 -24.55 -7.76
C PRO A 262 4.72 -23.43 -7.78
N VAL A 263 5.99 -23.80 -7.59
CA VAL A 263 7.12 -22.87 -7.75
C VAL A 263 7.81 -23.09 -9.09
N VAL A 264 8.05 -21.99 -9.81
CA VAL A 264 8.89 -21.98 -11.02
C VAL A 264 10.12 -21.10 -10.82
N ARG A 265 11.17 -21.34 -11.60
CA ARG A 265 12.42 -20.59 -11.58
C ARG A 265 12.67 -19.97 -12.96
N ALA A 266 13.18 -18.74 -12.96
CA ALA A 266 13.75 -18.12 -14.15
C ALA A 266 15.18 -17.65 -13.85
N ASP A 267 16.07 -17.83 -14.83
CA ASP A 267 17.42 -17.31 -14.81
C ASP A 267 17.43 -15.94 -15.52
N PHE A 268 18.14 -14.97 -14.95
CA PHE A 268 18.23 -13.58 -15.39
C PHE A 268 19.66 -13.21 -15.76
N ARG A 269 19.81 -12.26 -16.67
CA ARG A 269 21.12 -11.68 -16.98
C ARG A 269 21.52 -10.63 -15.94
N LEU A 270 22.74 -10.73 -15.43
CA LEU A 270 23.35 -9.80 -14.47
C LEU A 270 23.49 -8.38 -15.05
N ASP A 271 23.62 -8.28 -16.37
CA ASP A 271 23.74 -7.03 -17.14
C ASP A 271 22.42 -6.56 -17.77
N SER A 272 21.29 -7.22 -17.47
CA SER A 272 19.97 -6.72 -17.89
C SER A 272 19.67 -5.37 -17.24
N SER A 273 19.13 -4.42 -18.00
CA SER A 273 18.91 -3.04 -17.54
C SER A 273 17.94 -2.92 -16.37
N GLY A 274 17.06 -3.91 -16.18
CA GLY A 274 16.18 -4.04 -15.02
C GLY A 274 16.71 -4.94 -13.89
N GLY A 275 17.89 -5.55 -14.04
CA GLY A 275 18.47 -6.51 -13.09
C GLY A 275 17.57 -7.71 -12.76
N THR A 276 17.86 -8.44 -11.69
CA THR A 276 16.92 -9.44 -11.15
C THR A 276 15.83 -8.74 -10.31
N PRO A 277 14.53 -9.02 -10.54
CA PRO A 277 13.44 -8.42 -9.78
C PRO A 277 13.48 -8.81 -8.29
N ARG A 278 12.98 -7.94 -7.40
CA ARG A 278 13.13 -8.09 -5.94
C ARG A 278 12.19 -9.15 -5.37
N THR A 279 12.61 -9.79 -4.28
CA THR A 279 11.74 -10.66 -3.45
C THR A 279 10.47 -9.91 -3.01
N SER A 280 9.37 -10.64 -2.92
CA SER A 280 8.02 -10.17 -2.59
C SER A 280 7.44 -9.15 -3.57
N THR A 281 7.95 -9.08 -4.80
CA THR A 281 7.28 -8.38 -5.91
C THR A 281 6.15 -9.25 -6.45
N HIS A 282 4.95 -8.67 -6.60
CA HIS A 282 3.83 -9.26 -7.33
C HIS A 282 4.11 -9.14 -8.82
N VAL A 283 4.01 -10.26 -9.55
CA VAL A 283 4.34 -10.31 -10.97
C VAL A 283 3.37 -11.19 -11.75
N ARG A 284 3.42 -11.07 -13.07
CA ARG A 284 2.66 -11.88 -14.01
C ARG A 284 3.60 -12.52 -15.02
N LEU A 285 3.39 -13.81 -15.28
CA LEU A 285 4.12 -14.58 -16.27
C LEU A 285 3.13 -14.95 -17.39
N THR A 286 3.33 -14.40 -18.59
CA THR A 286 2.44 -14.59 -19.75
C THR A 286 3.16 -15.31 -20.88
N GLU A 287 2.49 -16.22 -21.60
CA GLU A 287 3.01 -16.79 -22.86
C GLU A 287 3.46 -15.67 -23.81
N ALA A 288 4.67 -15.76 -24.37
CA ALA A 288 5.19 -14.70 -25.24
C ALA A 288 4.53 -14.69 -26.63
N SER A 289 4.10 -15.87 -27.11
CA SER A 289 3.43 -16.15 -28.38
C SER A 289 2.34 -17.21 -28.19
N PRO A 290 1.31 -17.28 -29.05
CA PRO A 290 0.33 -18.35 -29.01
C PRO A 290 0.94 -19.67 -29.53
N PRO A 291 0.49 -20.83 -29.05
CA PRO A 291 0.96 -22.13 -29.52
C PRO A 291 0.59 -22.38 -30.99
N SER A 292 1.48 -23.01 -31.75
CA SER A 292 1.32 -23.21 -33.21
C SER A 292 0.09 -24.05 -33.60
N ASN A 293 -0.32 -24.99 -32.74
CA ASN A 293 -1.52 -25.81 -32.94
C ASN A 293 -2.83 -25.18 -32.41
N PHE A 294 -2.79 -24.01 -31.76
CA PHE A 294 -3.97 -23.25 -31.30
C PHE A 294 -3.74 -21.72 -31.43
N SER A 295 -3.48 -21.26 -32.66
CA SER A 295 -3.09 -19.87 -32.97
C SER A 295 -4.11 -18.78 -32.62
N THR A 296 -5.38 -19.12 -32.39
CA THR A 296 -6.46 -18.20 -31.96
C THR A 296 -6.73 -18.22 -30.45
N ALA A 297 -5.95 -18.97 -29.67
CA ALA A 297 -6.12 -19.02 -28.22
C ALA A 297 -5.66 -17.72 -27.54
N ARG A 298 -6.36 -17.33 -26.45
CA ARG A 298 -5.84 -16.36 -25.49
C ARG A 298 -4.51 -16.88 -24.94
N LEU A 299 -3.51 -15.99 -24.88
CA LEU A 299 -2.23 -16.26 -24.22
C LEU A 299 -2.49 -16.65 -22.77
N PHE A 300 -1.94 -17.78 -22.34
CA PHE A 300 -2.01 -18.19 -20.95
C PHE A 300 -1.17 -17.24 -20.08
N SER A 301 -1.74 -16.85 -18.95
CA SER A 301 -1.17 -15.94 -17.97
C SER A 301 -1.27 -16.58 -16.59
N MET A 302 -0.23 -16.43 -15.78
CA MET A 302 -0.25 -16.80 -14.38
C MET A 302 0.32 -15.68 -13.52
N SER A 303 -0.48 -15.19 -12.57
CA SER A 303 0.03 -14.38 -11.45
C SER A 303 0.99 -15.19 -10.60
N ALA A 304 2.01 -14.53 -10.07
CA ALA A 304 2.99 -15.12 -9.17
C ALA A 304 3.56 -14.09 -8.18
N LEU A 305 4.11 -14.59 -7.07
CA LEU A 305 4.86 -13.80 -6.10
C LEU A 305 6.33 -14.26 -6.12
N ILE A 306 7.28 -13.32 -6.17
CA ILE A 306 8.70 -13.68 -6.08
C ILE A 306 9.02 -14.08 -4.63
N ILE A 307 9.30 -15.36 -4.40
CA ILE A 307 9.63 -15.87 -3.05
C ILE A 307 11.13 -15.87 -2.76
N ARG A 308 11.98 -15.93 -3.80
CA ARG A 308 13.43 -15.74 -3.69
C ARG A 308 13.97 -14.96 -4.89
N SER A 309 14.96 -14.13 -4.63
CA SER A 309 15.71 -13.39 -5.64
C SER A 309 17.18 -13.35 -5.26
N SER A 310 18.05 -13.61 -6.23
CA SER A 310 19.51 -13.58 -6.12
C SER A 310 20.10 -13.05 -7.44
N PRO A 311 21.33 -12.53 -7.48
CA PRO A 311 21.91 -12.01 -8.72
C PRO A 311 21.88 -13.07 -9.83
N GLY A 312 21.05 -12.82 -10.85
CA GLY A 312 20.88 -13.71 -12.01
C GLY A 312 19.84 -14.83 -11.86
N GLN A 313 19.04 -14.89 -10.79
CA GLN A 313 18.01 -15.93 -10.63
C GLN A 313 16.87 -15.51 -9.69
N ALA A 314 15.62 -15.83 -10.05
CA ALA A 314 14.48 -15.68 -9.17
C ALA A 314 13.56 -16.91 -9.16
N GLU A 315 12.90 -17.13 -8.03
CA GLU A 315 11.91 -18.19 -7.80
C GLU A 315 10.54 -17.56 -7.55
N PHE A 316 9.53 -18.06 -8.26
CA PHE A 316 8.18 -17.51 -8.36
C PHE A 316 7.19 -18.55 -7.84
N GLN A 317 6.42 -18.20 -6.80
CA GLN A 317 5.26 -18.97 -6.38
C GLN A 317 4.07 -18.59 -7.26
N CYS A 318 3.61 -19.49 -8.12
CA CYS A 318 2.53 -19.26 -9.07
C CYS A 318 1.16 -19.54 -8.45
N PHE A 319 0.19 -18.65 -8.70
CA PHE A 319 -1.19 -18.78 -8.21
C PHE A 319 -2.13 -19.50 -9.19
N HIS A 320 -1.58 -20.05 -10.28
CA HIS A 320 -2.32 -20.81 -11.29
C HIS A 320 -1.58 -22.14 -11.58
N PRO A 321 -2.25 -23.14 -12.16
CA PRO A 321 -1.61 -24.39 -12.54
C PRO A 321 -0.50 -24.15 -13.56
N VAL A 322 0.67 -24.76 -13.35
CA VAL A 322 1.78 -24.72 -14.30
C VAL A 322 1.44 -25.60 -15.52
N PRO A 323 1.48 -25.06 -16.76
CA PRO A 323 1.18 -25.85 -17.95
C PRO A 323 2.29 -26.87 -18.25
N ALA A 324 1.91 -28.01 -18.85
CA ALA A 324 2.86 -29.07 -19.21
C ALA A 324 3.94 -28.63 -20.22
N TYR A 325 3.68 -27.57 -20.99
CA TYR A 325 4.61 -26.99 -21.97
C TYR A 325 5.47 -25.83 -21.41
N LEU A 326 5.49 -25.63 -20.08
CA LEU A 326 6.21 -24.53 -19.40
C LEU A 326 7.62 -24.29 -19.96
N GLU A 327 8.45 -25.34 -19.99
CA GLU A 327 9.89 -25.23 -20.30
C GLU A 327 10.17 -25.12 -21.80
N GLY A 328 9.21 -25.52 -22.64
CA GLY A 328 9.26 -25.37 -24.10
C GLY A 328 8.77 -24.01 -24.60
N CYS A 329 8.14 -23.21 -23.74
CA CYS A 329 7.57 -21.91 -24.08
C CYS A 329 8.47 -20.76 -23.61
N SER A 330 8.40 -19.61 -24.30
CA SER A 330 9.00 -18.35 -23.87
C SER A 330 7.97 -17.51 -23.12
N TRP A 331 8.39 -16.87 -22.03
CA TRP A 331 7.48 -16.15 -21.12
C TRP A 331 7.85 -14.68 -20.99
N LYS A 332 6.85 -13.80 -21.00
CA LYS A 332 6.97 -12.38 -20.69
C LYS A 332 6.71 -12.16 -19.20
N LEU A 333 7.49 -11.27 -18.59
CA LEU A 333 7.38 -10.89 -17.17
C LEU A 333 6.86 -9.46 -17.03
N SER A 334 5.68 -9.31 -16.44
CA SER A 334 5.10 -8.01 -16.06
C SER A 334 5.23 -7.83 -14.55
N CYS A 335 5.63 -6.65 -14.07
CA CYS A 335 5.84 -6.37 -12.64
C CYS A 335 4.76 -5.43 -12.09
N GLY A 336 3.97 -5.89 -11.10
CA GLY A 336 2.82 -5.19 -10.51
C GLY A 336 3.03 -4.72 -9.07
N GLY A 337 4.24 -4.29 -8.73
CA GLY A 337 4.57 -3.67 -7.43
C GLY A 337 4.94 -4.65 -6.28
N PRO A 338 5.40 -4.12 -5.13
CA PRO A 338 5.79 -4.92 -3.96
C PRO A 338 4.58 -5.33 -3.10
N PHE A 339 4.38 -6.63 -2.87
CA PHE A 339 3.28 -7.17 -2.04
C PHE A 339 3.53 -7.05 -0.52
N VAL A 340 4.74 -6.67 -0.10
CA VAL A 340 5.15 -6.67 1.32
C VAL A 340 4.23 -5.82 2.20
N THR A 341 3.86 -4.63 1.71
CA THR A 341 2.95 -3.70 2.41
C THR A 341 1.58 -4.34 2.61
N THR A 342 1.00 -4.87 1.53
CA THR A 342 -0.30 -5.56 1.52
C THR A 342 -0.30 -6.75 2.47
N LYS A 343 0.75 -7.58 2.44
CA LYS A 343 0.90 -8.73 3.33
C LYS A 343 1.04 -8.32 4.81
N ALA A 344 1.81 -7.27 5.11
CA ALA A 344 1.92 -6.76 6.47
C ALA A 344 0.58 -6.24 7.02
N MET A 345 -0.24 -5.59 6.19
CA MET A 345 -1.59 -5.16 6.57
C MET A 345 -2.55 -6.34 6.77
N PHE A 346 -2.49 -7.37 5.90
CA PHE A 346 -3.25 -8.61 6.06
C PHE A 346 -2.90 -9.32 7.37
N ASP A 347 -1.61 -9.61 7.58
CA ASP A 347 -1.12 -10.31 8.77
C ASP A 347 -1.50 -9.52 10.05
N ALA A 348 -1.32 -8.19 10.07
CA ALA A 348 -1.71 -7.37 11.22
C ALA A 348 -3.23 -7.36 11.49
N THR A 349 -4.06 -7.37 10.44
CA THR A 349 -5.52 -7.41 10.58
C THR A 349 -5.99 -8.77 11.12
N VAL A 350 -5.37 -9.87 10.70
CA VAL A 350 -5.65 -11.23 11.23
C VAL A 350 -5.09 -11.40 12.64
N ASP A 351 -3.86 -10.95 12.91
CA ASP A 351 -3.23 -10.99 14.23
C ASP A 351 -4.02 -10.17 15.27
N LEU A 352 -4.58 -9.02 14.88
CA LEU A 352 -5.47 -8.24 15.74
C LEU A 352 -6.73 -9.04 16.12
N ALA A 353 -7.32 -9.72 15.14
CA ALA A 353 -8.56 -10.48 15.34
C ALA A 353 -8.37 -11.78 16.13
N LEU A 354 -7.29 -12.52 15.88
CA LEU A 354 -6.97 -13.77 16.60
C LEU A 354 -6.28 -13.50 17.95
N GLY A 355 -5.55 -12.40 18.08
CA GLY A 355 -4.86 -11.97 19.30
C GLY A 355 -5.79 -11.47 20.42
N PHE A 356 -7.11 -11.44 20.17
CA PHE A 356 -8.13 -11.00 21.14
C PHE A 356 -8.22 -11.83 22.43
N CYS A 357 -7.55 -12.98 22.49
CA CYS A 357 -7.38 -13.75 23.73
C CYS A 357 -6.28 -13.18 24.66
N SER A 358 -5.53 -12.17 24.23
CA SER A 358 -4.41 -11.58 24.98
C SER A 358 -4.42 -10.04 24.99
N ALA A 359 -5.31 -9.49 25.83
CA ALA A 359 -5.12 -8.24 26.59
C ALA A 359 -4.63 -6.99 25.83
N SER A 360 -5.49 -6.36 25.02
CA SER A 360 -5.29 -4.96 24.60
C SER A 360 -6.60 -4.20 24.50
N GLU A 361 -6.77 -3.19 25.36
CA GLU A 361 -7.87 -2.21 25.31
C GLU A 361 -7.92 -1.46 23.96
N ILE A 362 -6.78 -1.33 23.26
CA ILE A 362 -6.75 -0.72 21.92
C ILE A 362 -7.49 -1.58 20.89
N ALA A 363 -7.44 -2.91 21.00
CA ALA A 363 -8.13 -3.77 20.03
C ALA A 363 -9.65 -3.55 20.12
N GLU A 364 -10.18 -3.32 21.31
CA GLU A 364 -11.59 -2.97 21.54
C GLU A 364 -11.92 -1.54 21.08
N LEU A 365 -11.05 -0.57 21.37
CA LEU A 365 -11.20 0.83 20.93
C LEU A 365 -11.18 0.99 19.40
N VAL A 366 -10.27 0.29 18.70
CA VAL A 366 -10.12 0.39 17.24
C VAL A 366 -11.24 -0.36 16.51
N LEU A 367 -11.74 -1.46 17.08
CA LEU A 367 -12.79 -2.28 16.47
C LEU A 367 -14.21 -1.90 16.94
N GLY A 368 -14.32 -0.94 17.88
CA GLY A 368 -15.58 -0.33 18.30
C GLY A 368 -16.48 -1.27 19.11
N THR A 369 -15.91 -2.18 19.89
CA THR A 369 -16.67 -3.04 20.82
C THR A 369 -16.92 -2.32 22.14
N GLU A 370 -17.99 -2.68 22.87
CA GLU A 370 -18.39 -1.97 24.10
C GLU A 370 -17.28 -1.94 25.15
N VAL A 371 -16.81 -0.73 25.47
CA VAL A 371 -15.75 -0.52 26.45
C VAL A 371 -16.32 -0.64 27.85
N HIS A 372 -16.14 -1.80 28.49
CA HIS A 372 -16.16 -1.86 29.94
C HIS A 372 -14.89 -1.19 30.47
N LEU A 373 -14.99 0.11 30.78
CA LEU A 373 -13.99 0.89 31.53
C LEU A 373 -13.87 0.35 32.96
N GLY A 374 -13.30 -0.85 33.10
CA GLY A 374 -12.95 -1.45 34.38
C GLY A 374 -11.84 -0.63 35.02
N SER A 375 -12.16 0.12 36.07
CA SER A 375 -11.21 0.98 36.77
C SER A 375 -10.14 0.17 37.52
N LYS A 376 -9.09 -0.22 36.79
CA LYS A 376 -7.80 -0.61 37.35
C LYS A 376 -6.73 0.34 36.82
N ALA A 377 -6.69 1.53 37.42
CA ALA A 377 -5.46 2.30 37.45
C ALA A 377 -4.42 1.45 38.20
N ASP A 378 -3.43 0.95 37.47
CA ASP A 378 -2.25 0.33 38.07
C ASP A 378 -1.30 1.46 38.49
N ASP A 379 -1.36 1.85 39.77
CA ASP A 379 -0.65 2.99 40.38
C ASP A 379 0.90 2.79 40.44
N GLY A 380 1.45 1.92 39.59
CA GLY A 380 2.88 1.59 39.50
C GLY A 380 3.65 2.26 38.35
N ALA A 381 2.97 2.79 37.33
CA ALA A 381 3.65 3.40 36.18
C ALA A 381 4.27 4.77 36.56
N PRO A 382 5.59 4.98 36.43
CA PRO A 382 6.21 6.25 36.76
C PRO A 382 5.71 7.34 35.82
N ALA A 383 4.96 8.30 36.36
CA ALA A 383 4.41 9.42 35.62
C ALA A 383 5.51 10.14 34.82
N LEU A 384 5.30 10.25 33.49
CA LEU A 384 6.19 10.90 32.53
C LEU A 384 6.54 12.31 33.00
N THR A 385 7.70 12.45 33.63
CA THR A 385 8.08 13.69 34.33
C THR A 385 8.66 14.67 33.32
N PRO A 386 8.05 15.84 33.06
CA PRO A 386 8.52 16.73 32.00
C PRO A 386 9.93 17.27 32.29
N LYS A 387 10.92 16.86 31.49
CA LYS A 387 12.28 17.40 31.58
C LYS A 387 12.32 18.84 31.05
N LYS A 388 12.47 19.81 31.96
CA LYS A 388 12.53 21.26 31.68
C LYS A 388 13.75 21.75 30.89
N THR A 389 14.53 20.85 30.26
CA THR A 389 15.87 21.16 29.71
C THR A 389 16.13 20.60 28.31
N LEU A 390 15.07 20.29 27.54
CA LEU A 390 15.23 20.02 26.10
C LEU A 390 15.32 21.36 25.38
N ASN A 391 16.41 21.57 24.62
CA ASN A 391 16.81 22.86 24.07
C ASN A 391 16.70 22.92 22.54
N GLU A 392 16.88 24.12 21.97
CA GLU A 392 16.56 24.50 20.58
C GLU A 392 17.34 23.78 19.47
N ARG A 393 18.14 22.74 19.76
CA ARG A 393 18.92 22.00 18.77
C ARG A 393 18.15 20.92 18.01
N GLN A 394 16.85 20.73 18.27
CA GLN A 394 16.04 19.68 17.62
C GLN A 394 15.51 20.07 16.22
N ASN A 395 15.65 21.33 15.78
CA ASN A 395 15.14 21.79 14.48
C ASN A 395 16.27 22.08 13.45
N LYS A 396 16.78 21.04 12.79
CA LYS A 396 17.40 21.10 11.45
C LYS A 396 16.99 19.87 10.63
N GLY A 397 16.70 20.07 9.35
CA GLY A 397 15.84 19.16 8.58
C GLY A 397 16.50 18.26 7.53
N VAL A 398 15.62 17.56 6.81
CA VAL A 398 15.79 16.89 5.51
C VAL A 398 16.74 15.68 5.47
N ARG A 399 16.21 14.51 5.86
CA ARG A 399 16.36 13.19 5.21
C ARG A 399 15.37 12.20 5.88
N LYS A 400 15.03 11.07 5.22
CA LYS A 400 14.16 10.01 5.79
C LYS A 400 14.66 9.48 7.15
N VAL A 401 15.96 9.60 7.40
CA VAL A 401 16.60 9.53 8.71
C VAL A 401 17.54 10.73 8.78
N SER A 402 17.44 11.56 9.84
CA SER A 402 18.36 12.70 10.04
C SER A 402 19.81 12.25 9.98
N ASP A 403 20.71 13.08 9.45
CA ASP A 403 22.15 12.75 9.40
C ASP A 403 22.72 12.47 10.81
N ASP A 404 22.20 13.14 11.84
CA ASP A 404 22.54 12.88 13.25
C ASP A 404 22.09 11.49 13.74
N LEU A 405 21.03 10.94 13.14
CA LEU A 405 20.46 9.63 13.49
C LEU A 405 21.02 8.48 12.63
N ARG A 406 21.72 8.77 11.52
CA ARG A 406 22.27 7.74 10.62
C ARG A 406 23.22 6.77 11.31
N ASN A 407 24.04 7.26 12.23
CA ASN A 407 24.98 6.43 12.99
C ASN A 407 24.28 5.47 13.98
N TYR A 408 22.98 5.65 14.21
CA TYR A 408 22.16 4.83 15.10
C TYR A 408 21.23 3.86 14.33
N THR A 409 21.32 3.80 13.00
CA THR A 409 20.60 2.77 12.23
C THR A 409 21.23 1.40 12.49
N CYS A 410 20.43 0.33 12.34
CA CYS A 410 20.92 -1.03 12.54
C CYS A 410 22.07 -1.37 11.58
N ASP A 411 22.02 -0.92 10.31
CA ASP A 411 23.09 -1.15 9.34
C ASP A 411 24.40 -0.42 9.72
N ALA A 412 24.30 0.84 10.15
CA ALA A 412 25.48 1.64 10.52
C ALA A 412 26.16 1.11 11.79
N MET A 413 25.39 0.74 12.81
CA MET A 413 25.91 0.14 14.04
C MET A 413 26.35 -1.32 13.84
N ALA A 414 25.73 -2.06 12.92
CA ALA A 414 26.21 -3.39 12.51
C ALA A 414 27.54 -3.29 11.76
N GLY A 415 27.73 -2.23 10.97
CA GLY A 415 28.89 -2.00 10.08
C GLY A 415 28.71 -2.58 8.68
N GLN A 416 27.53 -3.13 8.38
CA GLN A 416 27.13 -3.79 7.13
C GLN A 416 25.60 -3.95 7.14
N GLU A 417 24.98 -4.18 5.98
CA GLU A 417 23.53 -4.35 5.88
C GLU A 417 23.04 -5.50 6.78
N VAL A 418 21.95 -5.30 7.53
CA VAL A 418 21.41 -6.26 8.51
C VAL A 418 21.12 -7.64 7.90
N HIS A 419 20.73 -7.67 6.62
CA HIS A 419 20.39 -8.88 5.88
C HIS A 419 21.58 -9.54 5.15
N SER A 420 22.76 -8.92 5.16
CA SER A 420 23.96 -9.44 4.47
C SER A 420 24.53 -10.72 5.09
N SER A 421 24.34 -10.94 6.40
CA SER A 421 24.86 -12.11 7.10
C SER A 421 24.08 -12.44 8.38
N HIS A 422 24.10 -13.72 8.79
CA HIS A 422 23.54 -14.14 10.07
C HIS A 422 24.22 -13.46 11.28
N ALA A 423 25.48 -13.04 11.16
CA ALA A 423 26.18 -12.29 12.19
C ALA A 423 25.63 -10.85 12.31
N ALA A 424 25.39 -10.16 11.19
CA ALA A 424 24.74 -8.85 11.17
C ALA A 424 23.34 -8.91 11.79
N LEU A 425 22.54 -9.90 11.37
CA LEU A 425 21.18 -10.11 11.86
C LEU A 425 21.15 -10.33 13.38
N ARG A 426 22.00 -11.21 13.92
CA ARG A 426 22.11 -11.45 15.37
C ARG A 426 22.50 -10.18 16.14
N LYS A 427 23.46 -9.41 15.61
CA LYS A 427 23.91 -8.15 16.21
C LYS A 427 22.79 -7.11 16.25
N ALA A 428 22.03 -6.96 15.15
CA ALA A 428 20.86 -6.08 15.09
C ALA A 428 19.74 -6.50 16.06
N THR A 429 19.41 -7.80 16.15
CA THR A 429 18.45 -8.31 17.14
C THR A 429 18.91 -8.04 18.58
N GLN A 430 20.21 -8.23 18.88
CA GLN A 430 20.74 -7.94 20.21
C GLN A 430 20.69 -6.44 20.55
N MET A 431 20.96 -5.57 19.58
CA MET A 431 20.82 -4.11 19.75
C MET A 431 19.37 -3.71 20.02
N ILE A 432 18.40 -4.26 19.29
CA ILE A 432 16.97 -3.96 19.50
C ILE A 432 16.54 -4.33 20.92
N LYS A 433 16.98 -5.48 21.43
CA LYS A 433 16.73 -5.91 22.82
C LYS A 433 17.42 -5.07 23.89
N GLN A 434 18.42 -4.27 23.53
CA GLN A 434 19.11 -3.32 24.40
C GLN A 434 18.58 -1.88 24.24
N ALA A 435 17.85 -1.60 23.16
CA ALA A 435 17.30 -0.28 22.87
C ALA A 435 16.08 0.00 23.78
N ARG A 436 16.04 1.19 24.38
CA ARG A 436 14.89 1.65 25.18
C ARG A 436 13.78 2.28 24.35
N ILE A 437 14.10 2.69 23.12
CA ILE A 437 13.19 3.28 22.14
C ILE A 437 13.65 2.79 20.77
N VAL A 438 12.71 2.34 19.93
CA VAL A 438 12.96 1.91 18.55
C VAL A 438 12.12 2.78 17.63
N PHE A 439 12.75 3.37 16.61
CA PHE A 439 12.08 4.15 15.56
C PHE A 439 12.02 3.30 14.29
N THR A 440 10.84 3.25 13.66
CA THR A 440 10.58 2.46 12.45
C THR A 440 9.42 3.09 11.67
N THR A 441 9.26 2.74 10.39
CA THR A 441 7.98 3.00 9.69
C THR A 441 6.91 2.02 10.18
N CYS A 442 5.62 2.36 9.98
CA CYS A 442 4.50 1.52 10.38
C CYS A 442 4.58 0.11 9.77
N ILE A 443 4.93 0.01 8.48
CA ILE A 443 5.05 -1.27 7.77
C ILE A 443 6.28 -2.05 8.24
N ASP A 444 7.44 -1.38 8.38
CA ASP A 444 8.69 -2.03 8.81
C ASP A 444 8.59 -2.63 10.22
N ALA A 445 7.65 -2.17 11.07
CA ALA A 445 7.39 -2.75 12.38
C ALA A 445 7.01 -4.25 12.32
N ALA A 446 6.36 -4.71 11.26
CA ALA A 446 6.04 -6.13 11.05
C ALA A 446 7.13 -6.90 10.29
N LEU A 447 8.19 -6.24 9.83
CA LEU A 447 9.20 -6.83 8.95
C LEU A 447 10.53 -7.10 9.67
N GLY A 448 11.39 -7.85 8.97
CA GLY A 448 12.79 -8.07 9.36
C GLY A 448 12.98 -8.49 10.81
N VAL A 449 13.85 -7.76 11.51
CA VAL A 449 14.21 -7.99 12.92
C VAL A 449 13.11 -7.60 13.91
N LEU A 450 12.15 -6.74 13.54
CA LEU A 450 11.06 -6.31 14.42
C LEU A 450 9.85 -7.25 14.40
N ARG A 451 9.75 -8.13 13.39
CA ARG A 451 8.62 -9.06 13.20
C ARG A 451 8.23 -9.82 14.48
N ARG A 452 9.21 -10.28 15.27
CA ARG A 452 9.01 -11.10 16.48
C ARG A 452 9.14 -10.36 17.81
N GLU A 453 9.49 -9.08 17.79
CA GLU A 453 9.62 -8.27 19.02
C GLU A 453 8.26 -7.60 19.34
N ARG A 454 8.00 -7.34 20.64
CA ARG A 454 6.81 -6.65 21.15
C ARG A 454 7.24 -5.42 21.97
N PHE A 455 6.34 -4.45 22.10
CA PHE A 455 6.62 -3.16 22.74
C PHE A 455 5.42 -2.73 23.60
N ASP A 456 5.67 -2.36 24.86
CA ASP A 456 4.63 -1.92 25.81
C ASP A 456 3.97 -0.59 25.39
N ILE A 457 4.70 0.23 24.63
CA ILE A 457 4.24 1.52 24.11
C ILE A 457 4.68 1.67 22.65
N VAL A 458 3.71 1.91 21.79
CA VAL A 458 3.83 2.25 20.37
C VAL A 458 3.30 3.67 20.18
N ILE A 459 4.14 4.57 19.69
CA ILE A 459 3.75 5.93 19.32
C ILE A 459 3.74 6.00 17.80
N ILE A 460 2.57 6.27 17.22
CA ILE A 460 2.44 6.53 15.78
C ILE A 460 2.38 8.04 15.59
N ASP A 461 3.50 8.62 15.17
CA ASP A 461 3.51 9.99 14.68
C ASP A 461 2.76 10.06 13.33
N GLU A 462 2.11 11.19 13.07
CA GLU A 462 1.34 11.44 11.83
C GLU A 462 0.28 10.33 11.50
N ALA A 463 -0.28 9.68 12.53
CA ALA A 463 -1.26 8.58 12.39
C ALA A 463 -2.48 8.93 11.50
N SER A 464 -2.87 10.20 11.44
CA SER A 464 -3.96 10.71 10.61
C SER A 464 -3.67 10.77 9.10
N GLN A 465 -2.40 10.58 8.69
CA GLN A 465 -2.01 10.39 7.28
C GLN A 465 -2.05 8.93 6.83
N GLN A 466 -2.01 7.99 7.77
CA GLN A 466 -1.93 6.56 7.47
C GLN A 466 -3.32 6.00 7.17
N THR A 467 -3.38 4.98 6.31
CA THR A 467 -4.61 4.17 6.23
C THR A 467 -4.77 3.38 7.52
N GLU A 468 -6.02 3.12 7.94
CA GLU A 468 -6.29 2.35 9.16
C GLU A 468 -5.55 0.99 9.19
N PRO A 469 -5.55 0.17 8.12
CA PRO A 469 -4.71 -1.03 8.05
C PRO A 469 -3.21 -0.79 8.27
N THR A 470 -2.66 0.33 7.79
CA THR A 470 -1.24 0.67 7.99
C THR A 470 -0.96 1.02 9.45
N SER A 471 -1.87 1.74 10.11
CA SER A 471 -1.77 2.05 11.54
C SER A 471 -1.92 0.81 12.43
N LEU A 472 -2.63 -0.22 12.00
CA LEU A 472 -2.73 -1.49 12.73
C LEU A 472 -1.40 -2.23 12.82
N VAL A 473 -0.55 -2.16 11.79
CA VAL A 473 0.73 -2.91 11.71
C VAL A 473 1.65 -2.69 12.92
N PRO A 474 1.90 -1.46 13.40
CA PRO A 474 2.63 -1.24 14.64
C PRO A 474 1.75 -1.44 15.90
N LEU A 475 0.42 -1.26 15.87
CA LEU A 475 -0.43 -1.41 17.06
C LEU A 475 -0.53 -2.85 17.57
N THR A 476 -0.44 -3.86 16.70
CA THR A 476 -0.37 -5.29 17.09
C THR A 476 0.86 -5.63 17.95
N LYS A 477 1.80 -4.69 18.12
CA LYS A 477 2.97 -4.84 18.98
C LYS A 477 2.70 -4.58 20.48
N GLY A 478 1.58 -3.94 20.84
CA GLY A 478 1.00 -4.00 22.21
C GLY A 478 0.84 -2.68 23.01
N CYS A 479 0.13 -1.65 22.52
CA CYS A 479 0.03 -0.30 23.14
C CYS A 479 -1.36 0.07 23.76
N THR A 480 -1.51 1.31 24.32
CA THR A 480 -2.71 1.79 25.06
C THR A 480 -3.32 3.23 24.86
N LYS A 481 -2.62 4.37 24.59
CA LYS A 481 -3.24 5.77 24.63
C LYS A 481 -2.61 6.87 23.71
N ALA A 482 -3.35 7.96 23.36
CA ALA A 482 -2.90 9.16 22.57
C ALA A 482 -3.81 10.45 22.71
N ASP A 483 -3.29 11.69 22.46
CA ASP A 483 -3.99 13.03 22.55
C ASP A 483 -3.23 14.28 21.91
N VAL A 484 -3.84 15.48 21.67
CA VAL A 484 -3.18 16.71 21.03
C VAL A 484 -3.62 18.14 21.54
N CYS A 485 -3.01 19.25 21.03
CA CYS A 485 -3.04 20.68 21.47
C CYS A 485 -3.62 21.76 20.48
N ARG A 486 -4.21 22.85 21.05
CA ARG A 486 -5.36 23.70 20.59
C ARG A 486 -5.56 24.05 19.10
N PHE A 487 -5.53 25.36 18.75
CA PHE A 487 -6.48 26.08 17.85
C PHE A 487 -7.51 25.23 17.08
N SER A 488 -7.02 24.44 16.12
CA SER A 488 -7.67 23.36 15.39
C SER A 488 -8.73 22.60 16.18
N SER A 489 -8.59 22.49 17.50
CA SER A 489 -9.62 22.02 18.40
C SER A 489 -11.03 22.49 18.07
N GLU A 490 -11.28 23.79 17.98
CA GLU A 490 -12.66 24.30 17.93
C GLU A 490 -13.34 24.07 16.56
N VAL A 491 -12.56 23.67 15.54
CA VAL A 491 -13.02 23.50 14.16
C VAL A 491 -12.89 22.06 13.65
N PHE A 492 -11.89 21.31 14.14
CA PHE A 492 -11.49 20.00 13.65
C PHE A 492 -11.49 18.90 14.72
N TYR A 493 -11.59 19.24 16.01
CA TYR A 493 -11.42 18.30 17.12
C TYR A 493 -12.13 18.78 18.43
N ASP A 494 -13.37 19.24 18.30
CA ASP A 494 -14.36 19.55 19.36
C ASP A 494 -13.91 20.29 20.65
N GLY A 495 -12.93 21.19 20.56
CA GLY A 495 -12.50 22.04 21.70
C GLY A 495 -11.63 21.36 22.78
N ASN A 496 -11.36 20.07 22.65
CA ASN A 496 -10.62 19.23 23.62
C ASN A 496 -9.10 19.49 23.73
N LEU A 497 -8.48 20.11 22.73
CA LEU A 497 -7.03 20.22 22.59
C LEU A 497 -6.52 21.46 23.38
N GLY A 498 -5.65 21.25 24.37
CA GLY A 498 -5.18 22.31 25.29
C GLY A 498 -4.04 23.20 24.78
N THR A 499 -3.64 24.23 25.54
CA THR A 499 -2.44 25.07 25.22
C THR A 499 -1.48 25.11 26.40
N GLY A 500 -0.32 24.44 26.27
CA GLY A 500 0.69 24.32 27.34
C GLY A 500 1.71 25.47 27.44
N ILE A 501 1.66 26.46 26.54
CA ILE A 501 2.63 27.57 26.44
C ILE A 501 1.86 28.90 26.43
N LYS A 502 2.31 29.91 27.18
CA LYS A 502 1.65 31.22 27.25
C LYS A 502 1.99 32.06 26.02
N ALA A 503 1.08 32.94 25.61
CA ALA A 503 1.31 33.83 24.47
C ALA A 503 2.51 34.80 24.67
N SER A 504 2.90 35.09 25.91
CA SER A 504 4.09 35.86 26.28
C SER A 504 5.40 35.08 26.11
N GLU A 505 5.34 33.76 25.98
CA GLU A 505 6.51 32.88 25.79
C GLU A 505 6.79 32.62 24.30
N ARG A 506 6.01 33.23 23.39
CA ARG A 506 6.23 33.26 21.93
C ARG A 506 6.03 34.67 21.36
N PRO A 507 6.94 35.63 21.62
CA PRO A 507 6.86 36.98 21.05
C PRO A 507 6.96 36.94 19.52
N ILE A 508 6.34 37.90 18.83
CA ILE A 508 6.46 38.02 17.37
C ILE A 508 7.91 38.37 16.99
N PRO A 509 8.51 37.75 15.95
CA PRO A 509 9.89 38.05 15.58
C PRO A 509 10.06 39.52 15.15
N PRO A 510 11.14 40.20 15.60
CA PRO A 510 11.38 41.59 15.24
C PRO A 510 11.60 41.73 13.73
N SER A 511 10.67 42.40 13.06
CA SER A 511 10.57 42.53 11.60
C SER A 511 9.97 43.89 11.22
N THR A 512 10.14 44.34 9.98
CA THR A 512 9.43 45.53 9.44
C THR A 512 8.00 45.23 9.00
N PHE A 513 7.56 43.96 9.04
CA PHE A 513 6.20 43.56 8.72
C PHE A 513 5.16 44.19 9.68
N PRO A 514 4.12 44.88 9.16
CA PRO A 514 3.16 45.61 9.98
C PRO A 514 2.08 44.69 10.57
N TRP A 515 2.45 43.93 11.60
CA TRP A 515 1.49 43.12 12.38
C TRP A 515 0.40 44.02 13.01
N PRO A 516 -0.90 43.75 12.82
CA PRO A 516 -1.95 44.59 13.39
C PRO A 516 -1.98 44.54 14.92
N LEU A 517 -2.11 45.70 15.57
CA LEU A 517 -2.29 45.78 17.03
C LEU A 517 -3.69 45.32 17.43
N ILE A 518 -3.79 44.65 18.58
CA ILE A 518 -5.08 44.32 19.22
C ILE A 518 -5.57 45.59 19.95
N GLU A 519 -6.80 46.00 19.67
CA GLU A 519 -7.46 47.12 20.34
C GLU A 519 -7.50 46.90 21.86
N ASN A 520 -7.25 47.97 22.62
CA ASN A 520 -7.02 47.95 24.09
C ASN A 520 -5.72 47.28 24.57
N SER A 521 -4.74 47.01 23.69
CA SER A 521 -3.37 46.76 24.16
C SER A 521 -2.74 48.04 24.74
N PRO A 522 -1.92 47.94 25.82
CA PRO A 522 -1.23 49.11 26.38
C PRO A 522 -0.28 49.72 25.35
N ARG A 523 -0.21 51.06 25.30
CA ARG A 523 0.76 51.75 24.45
C ARG A 523 2.18 51.38 24.92
N PRO A 524 3.16 51.21 24.01
CA PRO A 524 4.53 50.81 24.38
C PRO A 524 5.24 51.81 25.32
N GLU A 525 4.72 53.03 25.46
CA GLU A 525 5.22 54.07 26.38
C GLU A 525 4.78 53.87 27.86
N SER A 526 3.78 53.03 28.14
CA SER A 526 3.32 52.78 29.52
C SER A 526 3.89 51.47 30.09
N LEU A 527 4.86 51.60 31.00
CA LEU A 527 5.46 50.56 31.85
C LEU A 527 5.55 49.14 31.25
N GLY A 528 6.60 48.88 30.47
CA GLY A 528 7.23 47.55 30.33
C GLY A 528 6.36 46.39 29.81
N THR A 529 5.19 46.69 29.25
CA THR A 529 4.22 45.67 28.80
C THR A 529 4.23 45.61 27.28
N GLU A 530 4.62 44.47 26.71
CA GLU A 530 4.68 44.31 25.25
C GLU A 530 3.32 44.49 24.59
N ALA A 531 3.29 45.25 23.50
CA ALA A 531 2.09 45.46 22.70
C ALA A 531 1.60 44.13 22.10
N ARG A 532 0.29 43.84 22.25
CA ARG A 532 -0.30 42.60 21.76
C ARG A 532 -0.73 42.77 20.31
N HIS A 533 -0.30 41.84 19.47
CA HIS A 533 -0.51 41.85 18.03
C HIS A 533 -1.42 40.68 17.59
N HIS A 534 -2.18 40.89 16.51
CA HIS A 534 -2.90 39.83 15.82
C HIS A 534 -1.92 38.89 15.13
N ARG A 535 -2.06 37.58 15.38
CA ARG A 535 -1.17 36.53 14.87
C ARG A 535 -1.67 35.85 13.59
N MET A 536 -2.86 36.21 13.13
CA MET A 536 -3.46 35.71 11.88
C MET A 536 -3.82 36.90 11.02
N VAL A 537 -3.13 37.03 9.88
CA VAL A 537 -3.25 38.15 8.96
C VAL A 537 -3.71 37.64 7.61
N PHE A 538 -4.54 38.42 6.92
CA PHE A 538 -4.93 38.17 5.54
C PHE A 538 -4.54 39.36 4.66
N ILE A 539 -4.05 39.06 3.45
CA ILE A 539 -3.67 40.03 2.44
C ILE A 539 -4.45 39.69 1.16
N GLU A 540 -5.40 40.55 0.83
CA GLU A 540 -6.24 40.42 -0.36
C GLU A 540 -5.42 40.64 -1.64
N SER A 541 -5.54 39.71 -2.58
CA SER A 541 -4.89 39.75 -3.89
C SER A 541 -5.82 39.20 -4.97
N ALA A 542 -6.49 40.11 -5.69
CA ALA A 542 -7.41 39.81 -6.79
C ALA A 542 -6.72 39.50 -8.15
N ALA A 543 -5.39 39.34 -8.18
CA ALA A 543 -4.66 39.00 -9.38
C ALA A 543 -5.10 37.62 -9.94
N PRO A 544 -5.33 37.48 -11.26
CA PRO A 544 -5.85 36.25 -11.84
C PRO A 544 -4.86 35.08 -11.77
N GLU A 545 -5.40 33.88 -11.62
CA GLU A 545 -4.63 32.63 -11.73
C GLU A 545 -4.25 32.31 -13.19
N ASP A 546 -3.10 31.65 -13.38
CA ASP A 546 -2.68 31.11 -14.68
C ASP A 546 -3.29 29.71 -14.89
N LEU A 547 -4.03 29.56 -15.99
CA LEU A 547 -4.78 28.35 -16.31
C LEU A 547 -3.96 27.24 -16.99
N GLY A 548 -2.77 27.54 -17.53
CA GLY A 548 -2.22 26.89 -18.72
C GLY A 548 -1.67 25.45 -18.64
N GLN A 549 -1.59 24.80 -17.47
CA GLN A 549 -1.01 23.45 -17.34
C GLN A 549 -1.64 22.61 -16.19
N LYS A 550 -1.17 21.35 -16.02
CA LYS A 550 -1.57 20.38 -14.98
C LYS A 550 -1.47 20.90 -13.53
N SER A 551 -0.71 21.98 -13.28
CA SER A 551 -0.55 22.62 -11.96
C SER A 551 -0.64 24.14 -12.11
N LYS A 552 -1.19 24.83 -11.10
CA LYS A 552 -1.59 26.25 -11.17
C LYS A 552 -0.56 27.17 -10.52
N CYS A 553 -0.52 28.43 -10.95
CA CYS A 553 0.27 29.48 -10.30
C CYS A 553 -0.44 30.84 -10.42
N ASN A 554 0.00 31.82 -9.61
CA ASN A 554 -0.52 33.18 -9.58
C ASN A 554 0.64 34.15 -9.35
N ARG A 555 0.93 34.98 -10.36
CA ARG A 555 2.08 35.91 -10.35
C ARG A 555 1.88 37.08 -9.38
N GLY A 556 0.67 37.63 -9.27
CA GLY A 556 0.39 38.73 -8.33
C GLY A 556 0.54 38.27 -6.88
N GLN A 557 -0.03 37.11 -6.54
CA GLN A 557 0.16 36.53 -5.20
C GLN A 557 1.62 36.16 -4.91
N ALA A 558 2.41 35.78 -5.93
CA ALA A 558 3.86 35.57 -5.77
C ALA A 558 4.62 36.88 -5.48
N ALA A 559 4.27 37.99 -6.14
CA ALA A 559 4.86 39.31 -5.90
C ALA A 559 4.53 39.83 -4.48
N VAL A 560 3.28 39.66 -4.03
CA VAL A 560 2.89 39.97 -2.64
C VAL A 560 3.68 39.09 -1.66
N CYS A 561 3.79 37.78 -1.92
CA CYS A 561 4.56 36.86 -1.08
C CYS A 561 6.03 37.26 -0.96
N PHE A 562 6.66 37.68 -2.08
CA PHE A 562 8.03 38.21 -2.06
C PHE A 562 8.16 39.42 -1.13
N LYS A 563 7.26 40.41 -1.24
CA LYS A 563 7.31 41.61 -0.39
C LYS A 563 7.04 41.30 1.10
N VAL A 564 6.16 40.34 1.39
CA VAL A 564 5.95 39.84 2.75
C VAL A 564 7.23 39.19 3.30
N CYS A 565 7.91 38.35 2.52
CA CYS A 565 9.15 37.71 2.92
C CYS A 565 10.29 38.72 3.16
N GLU A 566 10.39 39.76 2.33
CA GLU A 566 11.32 40.88 2.52
C GLU A 566 11.07 41.59 3.86
N LEU A 567 9.82 42.03 4.12
CA LEU A 567 9.43 42.71 5.36
C LEU A 567 9.60 41.85 6.63
N LEU A 568 9.46 40.53 6.53
CA LEU A 568 9.73 39.59 7.63
C LEU A 568 11.22 39.36 7.88
N THR A 569 12.08 39.64 6.90
CA THR A 569 13.53 39.41 6.97
C THR A 569 14.31 40.70 7.31
N GLU A 570 13.75 41.87 7.00
CA GLU A 570 14.28 43.18 7.38
C GLU A 570 14.15 43.46 8.88
N VAL A 571 15.23 43.96 9.50
CA VAL A 571 15.24 44.35 10.91
C VAL A 571 14.70 45.76 11.07
N ALA A 572 13.71 45.95 11.96
CA ALA A 572 13.09 47.25 12.20
C ALA A 572 14.11 48.32 12.68
N PRO A 573 14.09 49.54 12.10
CA PRO A 573 14.97 50.63 12.52
C PRO A 573 14.55 51.17 13.89
N GLY A 574 15.27 50.80 14.95
CA GLY A 574 15.01 51.30 16.31
C GLY A 574 15.59 50.49 17.46
N LEU A 575 16.00 49.23 17.24
CA LEU A 575 16.67 48.47 18.30
C LEU A 575 18.02 49.13 18.68
N PRO A 576 18.35 49.26 19.98
CA PRO A 576 19.56 49.91 20.42
C PRO A 576 20.80 49.16 19.94
N LYS A 577 21.70 49.85 19.23
CA LYS A 577 23.02 49.33 18.75
C LYS A 577 24.04 49.07 19.88
N GLY A 578 23.57 48.71 21.08
CA GLY A 578 24.28 48.75 22.35
C GLY A 578 24.22 47.46 23.15
N ARG A 579 24.13 46.30 22.49
CA ARG A 579 24.52 44.97 23.01
C ARG A 579 25.06 44.13 21.86
N SER A 580 26.03 43.27 22.16
CA SER A 580 26.81 42.49 21.21
C SER A 580 25.97 41.79 20.14
N SER A 581 26.39 41.88 18.88
CA SER A 581 25.72 41.32 17.70
C SER A 581 25.86 39.79 17.56
N ALA A 582 25.60 39.07 18.65
CA ALA A 582 25.53 37.62 18.71
C ALA A 582 24.32 37.24 19.60
N GLU A 583 23.60 36.17 19.21
CA GLU A 583 22.52 35.54 19.97
C GLU A 583 21.13 36.24 20.02
N THR A 584 20.69 36.87 18.93
CA THR A 584 19.25 36.86 18.58
C THR A 584 19.01 35.89 17.43
N PRO A 585 18.30 34.76 17.62
CA PRO A 585 18.02 33.81 16.53
C PRO A 585 17.14 34.48 15.46
N LYS A 586 17.50 34.29 14.19
CA LYS A 586 16.69 34.76 13.06
C LYS A 586 15.44 33.86 12.95
N PRO A 587 14.24 34.42 12.69
CA PRO A 587 13.02 33.64 12.60
C PRO A 587 13.07 32.64 11.44
N VAL A 588 12.55 31.44 11.67
CA VAL A 588 12.30 30.45 10.62
C VAL A 588 11.01 30.83 9.91
N ILE A 589 11.11 31.16 8.61
CA ILE A 589 9.96 31.54 7.78
C ILE A 589 9.74 30.44 6.74
N ALA A 590 8.50 29.95 6.61
CA ALA A 590 8.14 29.00 5.56
C ALA A 590 6.94 29.48 4.74
N VAL A 591 7.10 29.46 3.42
CA VAL A 591 6.06 29.74 2.42
C VAL A 591 5.42 28.43 2.01
N LEU A 592 4.14 28.28 2.32
CA LEU A 592 3.32 27.12 1.94
C LEU A 592 2.39 27.47 0.79
N THR A 593 2.22 26.55 -0.16
CA THR A 593 1.24 26.71 -1.25
C THR A 593 0.79 25.34 -1.77
N PRO A 594 -0.49 25.13 -2.15
CA PRO A 594 -0.95 23.80 -2.58
C PRO A 594 -0.47 23.39 -3.98
N TYR A 595 0.11 24.29 -4.77
CA TYR A 595 0.50 24.00 -6.17
C TYR A 595 2.01 24.01 -6.38
N SER A 596 2.55 22.90 -6.89
CA SER A 596 3.97 22.73 -7.24
C SER A 596 4.50 23.79 -8.21
N ARG A 597 3.68 24.27 -9.15
CA ARG A 597 4.07 25.34 -10.09
C ARG A 597 4.22 26.70 -9.38
N GLN A 598 3.43 26.97 -8.34
CA GLN A 598 3.62 28.14 -7.48
C GLN A 598 4.89 28.04 -6.65
N VAL A 599 5.23 26.85 -6.12
CA VAL A 599 6.53 26.61 -5.45
C VAL A 599 7.68 26.96 -6.38
N GLY A 600 7.65 26.48 -7.64
CA GLY A 600 8.67 26.81 -8.64
C GLY A 600 8.79 28.31 -8.91
N LEU A 601 7.67 28.99 -9.14
CA LEU A 601 7.61 30.44 -9.40
C LEU A 601 8.15 31.27 -8.23
N ILE A 602 7.77 30.94 -7.00
CA ILE A 602 8.23 31.65 -5.80
C ILE A 602 9.72 31.36 -5.55
N LYS A 603 10.18 30.10 -5.71
CA LYS A 603 11.61 29.75 -5.57
C LYS A 603 12.50 30.51 -6.52
N GLN A 604 12.15 30.59 -7.80
CA GLN A 604 12.94 31.32 -8.82
C GLN A 604 13.24 32.76 -8.38
N ASN A 605 12.26 33.44 -7.77
CA ASN A 605 12.38 34.83 -7.33
C ASN A 605 13.00 34.99 -5.91
N LEU A 606 13.03 33.93 -5.09
CA LEU A 606 13.65 33.94 -3.74
C LEU A 606 15.05 33.30 -3.69
N SER A 607 15.60 32.86 -4.83
CA SER A 607 16.85 32.08 -4.97
C SER A 607 18.08 32.61 -4.20
N SER A 608 18.09 33.89 -3.81
CA SER A 608 19.21 34.55 -3.13
C SER A 608 19.17 34.52 -1.61
N ASN A 609 18.09 34.01 -0.97
CA ASN A 609 17.84 34.25 0.47
C ASN A 609 17.56 32.95 1.26
N ASN A 610 18.61 32.41 1.91
CA ASN A 610 18.59 31.14 2.67
C ASN A 610 17.73 31.14 3.96
N LEU A 611 16.95 32.20 4.23
CA LEU A 611 16.13 32.36 5.45
C LEU A 611 14.66 32.00 5.26
N VAL A 612 14.22 31.78 4.02
CA VAL A 612 12.82 31.48 3.68
C VAL A 612 12.74 30.16 2.92
N GLU A 613 12.07 29.17 3.50
CA GLU A 613 11.79 27.91 2.82
C GLU A 613 10.49 28.02 2.00
N VAL A 614 10.45 27.40 0.81
CA VAL A 614 9.26 27.38 -0.05
C VAL A 614 8.93 25.93 -0.40
N CYS A 615 7.70 25.50 -0.12
CA CYS A 615 7.31 24.09 -0.22
C CYS A 615 5.80 23.91 -0.44
N THR A 616 5.38 22.71 -0.83
CA THR A 616 3.95 22.37 -0.83
C THR A 616 3.49 22.00 0.58
N ILE A 617 2.19 22.18 0.85
CA ILE A 617 1.57 21.83 2.15
C ILE A 617 1.98 20.41 2.58
N ASP A 618 1.75 19.43 1.70
CA ASP A 618 2.02 18.02 1.94
C ASP A 618 3.52 17.75 2.23
N SER A 619 4.43 18.49 1.59
CA SER A 619 5.89 18.35 1.81
C SER A 619 6.42 19.01 3.09
N PHE A 620 5.57 19.75 3.82
CA PHE A 620 5.91 20.44 5.07
C PHE A 620 5.18 19.86 6.29
N GLN A 621 4.52 18.71 6.14
CA GLN A 621 3.89 18.02 7.25
C GLN A 621 4.93 17.47 8.26
N GLY A 622 4.55 17.31 9.53
CA GLY A 622 5.49 17.02 10.64
C GLY A 622 6.43 18.16 11.06
N ARG A 623 6.42 19.30 10.36
CA ARG A 623 7.39 20.40 10.58
C ARG A 623 6.74 21.65 11.19
N GLU A 624 7.53 22.55 11.75
CA GLU A 624 7.09 23.85 12.26
C GLU A 624 8.02 25.00 11.80
N ALA A 625 7.48 26.23 11.75
CA ALA A 625 8.20 27.48 11.47
C ALA A 625 7.67 28.61 12.35
N ASP A 626 8.46 29.65 12.62
CA ASP A 626 8.01 30.78 13.45
C ASP A 626 6.88 31.57 12.78
N VAL A 627 7.02 31.82 11.47
CA VAL A 627 6.01 32.47 10.63
C VAL A 627 5.70 31.61 9.41
N ILE A 628 4.41 31.36 9.17
CA ILE A 628 3.91 30.72 7.94
C ILE A 628 3.31 31.77 7.02
N VAL A 629 3.77 31.80 5.77
CA VAL A 629 3.17 32.59 4.69
C VAL A 629 2.45 31.64 3.75
N PHE A 630 1.12 31.66 3.74
CA PHE A 630 0.30 30.75 2.95
C PHE A 630 -0.23 31.42 1.69
N VAL A 631 0.19 30.92 0.52
CA VAL A 631 -0.22 31.44 -0.79
C VAL A 631 -1.25 30.52 -1.43
N THR A 632 -2.49 30.97 -1.50
CA THR A 632 -3.65 30.14 -1.90
C THR A 632 -3.74 29.89 -3.42
N VAL A 633 -3.13 30.73 -4.24
CA VAL A 633 -3.08 30.72 -5.72
C VAL A 633 -4.40 31.00 -6.43
N ARG A 634 -5.51 30.42 -5.94
CA ARG A 634 -6.81 30.44 -6.62
C ARG A 634 -7.41 31.85 -6.61
N CYS A 635 -7.79 32.30 -7.80
CA CYS A 635 -8.49 33.57 -8.00
C CYS A 635 -9.26 33.51 -9.32
N ASN A 636 -10.56 33.18 -9.24
CA ASN A 636 -11.40 32.97 -10.41
C ASN A 636 -12.88 33.28 -10.11
N GLN A 637 -13.61 33.78 -11.11
CA GLN A 637 -15.02 34.17 -10.98
C GLN A 637 -15.97 32.99 -10.68
N ARG A 638 -15.52 31.76 -10.91
CA ARG A 638 -16.28 30.54 -10.62
C ARG A 638 -16.13 30.05 -9.19
N CYS A 639 -15.32 30.72 -8.35
CA CYS A 639 -15.05 30.33 -6.96
C CYS A 639 -14.54 28.88 -6.81
N GLU A 640 -13.91 28.32 -7.84
CA GLU A 640 -13.34 26.97 -7.84
C GLU A 640 -12.00 26.97 -7.10
N ILE A 641 -11.91 26.33 -5.93
CA ILE A 641 -10.70 26.36 -5.08
C ILE A 641 -9.77 25.13 -5.22
N GLY A 642 -10.20 24.08 -5.93
CA GLY A 642 -9.36 22.89 -6.19
C GLY A 642 -8.86 22.24 -4.90
N PHE A 643 -7.54 21.98 -4.79
CA PHE A 643 -6.93 21.33 -3.61
C PHE A 643 -7.15 22.03 -2.26
N LEU A 644 -7.64 23.27 -2.25
CA LEU A 644 -8.03 23.99 -1.02
C LEU A 644 -9.39 23.56 -0.45
N SER A 645 -10.14 22.69 -1.15
CA SER A 645 -11.37 22.10 -0.62
C SER A 645 -11.12 21.08 0.50
N ASP A 646 -9.91 20.52 0.58
CA ASP A 646 -9.53 19.60 1.66
C ASP A 646 -9.20 20.39 2.92
N LEU A 647 -10.16 20.44 3.85
CA LEU A 647 -10.01 21.14 5.11
C LEU A 647 -8.92 20.53 6.00
N ARG A 648 -8.48 19.29 5.78
CA ARG A 648 -7.34 18.69 6.49
C ARG A 648 -6.03 19.35 6.10
N ARG A 649 -5.84 19.66 4.81
CA ARG A 649 -4.69 20.46 4.34
C ARG A 649 -4.70 21.87 4.91
N LEU A 650 -5.87 22.47 5.08
CA LEU A 650 -6.03 23.76 5.75
C LEU A 650 -5.61 23.67 7.23
N ASN A 651 -6.05 22.63 7.95
CA ASN A 651 -5.63 22.33 9.32
C ASN A 651 -4.10 22.12 9.43
N VAL A 652 -3.48 21.40 8.48
CA VAL A 652 -2.01 21.27 8.41
C VAL A 652 -1.37 22.65 8.35
N VAL A 653 -1.72 23.49 7.36
CA VAL A 653 -1.14 24.85 7.21
C VAL A 653 -1.24 25.68 8.48
N LEU A 654 -2.42 25.72 9.11
CA LEU A 654 -2.68 26.53 10.30
C LEU A 654 -1.90 26.04 11.54
N THR A 655 -1.57 24.74 11.60
CA THR A 655 -0.81 24.13 12.71
C THR A 655 0.72 24.20 12.55
N ARG A 656 1.25 24.60 11.37
CA ARG A 656 2.72 24.68 11.17
C ARG A 656 3.35 25.94 11.79
N ALA A 657 2.56 26.95 12.14
CA ALA A 657 3.05 28.23 12.65
C ALA A 657 3.23 28.22 14.17
N ARG A 658 4.42 28.57 14.63
CA ARG A 658 4.70 28.72 16.07
C ARG A 658 4.18 30.04 16.63
N THR A 659 4.23 31.10 15.82
CA THR A 659 4.10 32.48 16.30
C THR A 659 3.11 33.31 15.49
N GLY A 660 3.02 33.15 14.16
CA GLY A 660 2.02 33.82 13.32
C GLY A 660 1.81 33.21 11.92
N VAL A 661 0.62 33.44 11.35
CA VAL A 661 0.20 33.01 10.01
C VAL A 661 -0.20 34.23 9.18
N ILE A 662 0.28 34.31 7.95
CA ILE A 662 -0.10 35.33 6.96
C ILE A 662 -0.68 34.60 5.74
N ILE A 663 -1.93 34.87 5.40
CA ILE A 663 -2.65 34.26 4.27
C ILE A 663 -2.71 35.26 3.11
N ILE A 664 -2.29 34.85 1.92
CA ILE A 664 -2.35 35.63 0.69
C ILE A 664 -3.35 34.95 -0.25
N GLY A 665 -4.40 35.65 -0.66
CA GLY A 665 -5.48 35.06 -1.44
C GLY A 665 -6.57 36.04 -1.85
N ASN A 666 -7.61 35.53 -2.50
CA ASN A 666 -8.78 36.31 -2.89
C ASN A 666 -10.01 35.86 -2.08
N ARG A 667 -10.54 36.74 -1.23
CA ARG A 667 -11.70 36.46 -0.36
C ARG A 667 -12.89 35.91 -1.14
N ALA A 668 -13.24 36.53 -2.27
CA ALA A 668 -14.39 36.15 -3.08
C ALA A 668 -14.29 34.70 -3.62
N THR A 669 -13.11 34.30 -4.12
CA THR A 669 -12.86 32.93 -4.60
C THR A 669 -12.86 31.92 -3.47
N LEU A 670 -12.31 32.27 -2.30
CA LEU A 670 -12.15 31.35 -1.15
C LEU A 670 -13.44 31.16 -0.31
N SER A 671 -14.32 32.17 -0.26
CA SER A 671 -15.58 32.10 0.49
C SER A 671 -16.83 32.00 -0.41
N GLY A 672 -16.66 31.91 -1.73
CA GLY A 672 -17.75 31.73 -2.69
C GLY A 672 -18.27 30.29 -2.75
N ALA A 673 -19.45 30.08 -3.34
CA ALA A 673 -20.19 28.83 -3.26
C ALA A 673 -20.29 28.03 -4.59
N PRO A 674 -19.31 27.15 -4.87
CA PRO A 674 -19.50 25.99 -5.76
C PRO A 674 -18.88 24.69 -5.20
N VAL A 675 -18.34 24.73 -3.98
CA VAL A 675 -17.81 23.59 -3.21
C VAL A 675 -18.75 23.33 -2.04
N SER A 676 -18.60 22.21 -1.32
CA SER A 676 -19.46 21.84 -0.19
C SER A 676 -19.70 23.00 0.77
N GLU A 677 -20.94 23.15 1.24
CA GLU A 677 -21.36 24.30 2.05
C GLU A 677 -20.51 24.45 3.33
N GLU A 678 -20.10 23.32 3.91
CA GLU A 678 -19.17 23.23 5.04
C GLU A 678 -17.79 23.83 4.74
N CYS A 679 -17.24 23.56 3.55
CA CYS A 679 -15.94 24.08 3.15
C CYS A 679 -15.97 25.61 3.00
N ALA A 680 -16.95 26.14 2.26
CA ALA A 680 -17.13 27.59 2.11
C ALA A 680 -17.37 28.28 3.47
N ARG A 681 -18.16 27.66 4.35
CA ARG A 681 -18.41 28.14 5.73
C ARG A 681 -17.14 28.14 6.59
N THR A 682 -16.28 27.13 6.45
CA THR A 682 -15.00 27.02 7.19
C THR A 682 -13.99 28.05 6.69
N TRP A 683 -13.85 28.23 5.38
CA TRP A 683 -13.02 29.29 4.81
C TRP A 683 -13.50 30.68 5.21
N LYS A 684 -14.82 30.93 5.23
CA LYS A 684 -15.39 32.18 5.73
C LYS A 684 -15.04 32.42 7.20
N LYS A 685 -15.27 31.42 8.09
CA LYS A 685 -14.88 31.49 9.51
C LYS A 685 -13.38 31.80 9.70
N LEU A 686 -12.51 31.16 8.91
CA LEU A 686 -11.07 31.42 8.95
C LEU A 686 -10.74 32.86 8.55
N ILE A 687 -11.31 33.33 7.44
CA ILE A 687 -11.12 34.68 6.93
C ILE A 687 -11.62 35.73 7.94
N ASP A 688 -12.78 35.50 8.55
CA ASP A 688 -13.36 36.37 9.59
C ASP A 688 -12.50 36.40 10.89
N ALA A 689 -11.71 35.35 11.16
CA ALA A 689 -10.76 35.29 12.27
C ALA A 689 -9.41 35.99 12.00
N THR A 690 -9.15 36.43 10.76
CA THR A 690 -7.93 37.17 10.40
C THR A 690 -8.13 38.69 10.53
N LYS A 691 -7.01 39.45 10.52
CA LYS A 691 -7.03 40.90 10.27
C LYS A 691 -6.40 41.24 8.92
N ASP A 692 -7.00 42.18 8.21
CA ASP A 692 -6.48 42.66 6.93
C ASP A 692 -5.23 43.52 7.11
N VAL A 693 -4.23 43.25 6.26
CA VAL A 693 -3.04 44.08 6.09
C VAL A 693 -2.87 44.39 4.61
N LYS A 694 -2.53 45.65 4.29
CA LYS A 694 -2.16 46.06 2.94
C LYS A 694 -0.64 46.12 2.80
N VAL A 695 -0.12 45.45 1.79
CA VAL A 695 1.29 45.45 1.41
C VAL A 695 1.38 45.90 -0.05
N GLY A 696 2.35 46.76 -0.39
CA GLY A 696 2.48 47.27 -1.76
C GLY A 696 2.89 46.20 -2.77
N GLU A 697 2.39 46.32 -4.01
CA GLU A 697 2.76 45.44 -5.11
C GLU A 697 4.19 45.73 -5.60
N ALA A 698 4.99 44.69 -5.82
CA ALA A 698 6.32 44.81 -6.42
C ALA A 698 6.24 44.69 -7.95
N HIS A 699 6.89 45.61 -8.67
CA HIS A 699 7.03 45.51 -10.12
C HIS A 699 7.93 44.33 -10.51
N MET A 700 7.36 43.24 -11.01
CA MET A 700 8.14 42.13 -11.59
C MET A 700 8.65 42.53 -12.98
N ALA A 701 9.95 42.37 -13.21
CA ALA A 701 10.54 42.59 -14.53
C ALA A 701 10.00 41.55 -15.53
N THR A 702 9.37 42.01 -16.61
CA THR A 702 8.86 41.16 -17.68
C THR A 702 9.95 40.88 -18.71
N GLU A 703 10.74 39.83 -18.52
CA GLU A 703 11.49 39.25 -19.64
C GLU A 703 10.54 38.47 -20.55
N GLY A 704 10.58 38.81 -21.84
CA GLY A 704 9.61 38.37 -22.82
C GLY A 704 9.91 37.00 -23.40
N VAL A 705 8.90 36.14 -23.46
CA VAL A 705 8.91 34.98 -24.37
C VAL A 705 8.31 35.45 -25.70
N SER A 706 9.18 35.69 -26.68
CA SER A 706 8.80 35.87 -28.08
C SER A 706 9.32 34.69 -28.88
N LYS A 707 8.42 34.06 -29.63
CA LYS A 707 8.56 32.83 -30.44
C LYS A 707 8.52 31.52 -29.65
#